data_AF-A0A4U1BPC8-F1
#
_entry.id   AF-A0A4U1BPC8-F1
#
_cell.length_a   1.000
_cell.length_b   1.000
_cell.length_c   1.000
_cell.angle_alpha   90.00
_cell.angle_beta   90.00
_cell.angle_gamma   90.00
#
_symmetry.space_group_name_H-M   'P 1'
#
loop_
_entity.id
_entity.type
_entity.pdbx_description
1 polymer ?
#
loop_
_entity_poly.entity_id
_entity_poly.type
_entity_poly.pdbx_seq_one_letter_code
_entity_poly.pdbx_strand_id
1 'polypeptide(L)'
;MSNMAISVEKELFSKEKDIDLTQYFAVLWRYKWPIIFFTGLVSALVVMVLLQMTPFYKAKARLLIESEQAKAVSFDDVYGLDSSRKEYLQTQFEIIKSRKLAERVIERLDLQFHPEFATDKPPLWQRVLSPVLPEDTAAFEASVKPYLDWVPGLFSDDGEGKNLEFKKQMLLETFKQRLTVSPVVNTQLVDIGFYANDPKFAALVANTMGEIYIENHLDAKLAVTRKASEWLSARLDELLVSLRLSEERLQNFREREGLLEIDGSLGLASVEMNELTAQLSLARQRRDEARSLLNVVRQKGTSNIDSLDGLAEISGHRVIQEVKKAEVAAASNVAELSKRYGPKHNKMIAAKAQLAEVRANMRTQVRKLVTGIEQDYNSINANVAGLERQMNQLKDKYQDQNRVEVEYRELQREVESNRRIYETFLNRMKETGAVADFDAAHARFTDNAEPPLYPAKPKKKLIAIAAVFLSFLFACVVALIHSALTDTITDGNQVESKLAAKLLGVIPLQKTKGRLDYKTFFSKQASGFAEAWRTVRTGYLLSHLEDSGNSLCVTSTAPGEGKSTASFNLSLAMSQLERVILIEADLRKPVMGKMLGLPAYKPGLSNMLTGTHKLEDCVYRVPDSQLDVMVAGAMVSTPLELIASTAFTHLVEQLKGRYDRVVIDTAPVDVVSDALVISRCVDSTVYVVKSNKVRSELIKRSIARLFAAQVRVDGVILNGVPKELTNYKRYQSYYGTGTEKA
;
A
#
# COMPACT_ATOMS: atom_id res chain seq x y z
N MET A 1 45.32 51.67 -32.53
CA MET A 1 44.05 51.20 -33.14
C MET A 1 43.96 49.67 -33.31
N SER A 2 44.85 48.87 -32.70
CA SER A 2 44.82 47.39 -32.82
C SER A 2 43.97 46.71 -31.73
N ASN A 3 43.84 47.31 -30.54
CA ASN A 3 43.10 46.70 -29.41
C ASN A 3 41.59 46.95 -29.41
N MET A 4 41.06 47.79 -30.30
CA MET A 4 39.62 48.09 -30.39
C MET A 4 38.90 47.18 -31.41
N ALA A 5 39.64 46.57 -32.35
CA ALA A 5 39.09 45.57 -33.27
C ALA A 5 38.88 44.20 -32.60
N ILE A 6 39.75 43.83 -31.66
CA ILE A 6 39.71 42.53 -30.96
C ILE A 6 38.60 42.49 -29.89
N SER A 7 38.20 43.64 -29.34
CA SER A 7 37.10 43.73 -28.37
C SER A 7 35.72 43.69 -29.04
N VAL A 8 35.58 44.29 -30.23
CA VAL A 8 34.32 44.25 -31.01
C VAL A 8 34.10 42.86 -31.62
N GLU A 9 35.16 42.16 -32.01
CA GLU A 9 35.06 40.75 -32.44
C GLU A 9 34.61 39.83 -31.31
N LYS A 10 35.04 40.06 -30.06
CA LYS A 10 34.66 39.21 -28.92
C LYS A 10 33.23 39.44 -28.41
N GLU A 11 32.70 40.66 -28.50
CA GLU A 11 31.32 40.96 -28.07
C GLU A 11 30.26 40.40 -29.05
N LEU A 12 30.56 40.31 -30.36
CA LEU A 12 29.66 39.75 -31.36
C LEU A 12 29.45 38.22 -31.25
N PHE A 13 30.36 37.50 -30.57
CA PHE A 13 30.27 36.05 -30.37
C PHE A 13 29.68 35.62 -29.02
N SER A 14 29.22 36.56 -28.17
CA SER A 14 28.64 36.25 -26.85
C SER A 14 27.12 36.48 -26.75
N LYS A 15 26.39 36.43 -27.87
CA LYS A 15 24.94 36.19 -27.75
C LYS A 15 24.74 34.78 -27.25
N GLU A 16 24.38 34.67 -25.97
CA GLU A 16 23.69 33.52 -25.42
C GLU A 16 22.72 33.01 -26.49
N LYS A 17 22.89 31.74 -26.87
CA LYS A 17 21.96 31.06 -27.78
C LYS A 17 20.64 30.95 -27.04
N ASP A 18 19.83 32.02 -27.11
CA ASP A 18 18.41 31.93 -26.82
C ASP A 18 17.87 30.77 -27.65
N ILE A 19 17.30 29.80 -26.96
CA ILE A 19 16.68 28.64 -27.58
C ILE A 19 15.52 29.19 -28.41
N ASP A 20 15.76 29.31 -29.72
CA ASP A 20 14.78 29.86 -30.64
C ASP A 20 13.66 28.84 -30.86
N LEU A 21 12.65 28.88 -29.97
CA LEU A 21 11.48 27.99 -29.98
C LEU A 21 10.76 28.01 -31.33
N THR A 22 10.89 29.08 -32.10
CA THR A 22 10.30 29.20 -33.44
C THR A 22 10.94 28.23 -34.43
N GLN A 23 12.23 27.92 -34.29
CA GLN A 23 12.94 26.96 -35.14
C GLN A 23 12.48 25.52 -34.87
N TYR A 24 12.33 25.15 -33.59
CA TYR A 24 11.82 23.83 -33.21
C TYR A 24 10.37 23.63 -33.67
N PHE A 25 9.53 24.65 -33.54
CA PHE A 25 8.15 24.59 -34.01
C PHE A 25 8.06 24.42 -35.54
N ALA A 26 8.90 25.13 -36.30
CA ALA A 26 8.96 24.99 -37.75
C ALA A 26 9.38 23.57 -38.19
N VAL A 27 10.31 22.94 -37.46
CA VAL A 27 10.70 21.53 -37.68
C VAL A 27 9.50 20.60 -37.46
N LEU A 28 8.81 20.72 -36.32
CA LEU A 28 7.63 19.88 -36.04
C LEU A 28 6.53 20.07 -37.09
N TRP A 29 6.31 21.30 -37.56
CA TRP A 29 5.34 21.59 -38.60
C TRP A 29 5.70 20.96 -39.95
N ARG A 30 6.99 20.91 -40.29
CA ARG A 30 7.50 20.23 -41.50
C ARG A 30 7.26 18.71 -41.45
N TYR A 31 7.38 18.10 -40.27
CA TYR A 31 7.22 16.66 -40.06
C TYR A 31 5.83 16.23 -39.55
N LYS A 32 4.82 17.11 -39.60
CA LYS A 32 3.48 16.84 -39.05
C LYS A 32 2.83 15.57 -39.59
N TRP A 33 2.98 15.27 -40.88
CA TRP A 33 2.39 14.08 -41.49
C TRP A 33 3.06 12.77 -41.03
N PRO A 34 4.41 12.64 -41.05
CA PRO A 34 5.09 11.51 -40.41
C PRO A 34 4.76 11.34 -38.92
N ILE A 35 4.70 12.44 -38.15
CA ILE A 35 4.38 12.41 -36.72
C ILE A 35 2.96 11.87 -36.50
N ILE A 36 1.97 12.39 -37.23
CA ILE A 36 0.57 11.95 -37.15
C ILE A 36 0.44 10.48 -37.56
N PHE A 37 1.10 10.08 -38.65
CA PHE A 37 1.05 8.70 -39.14
C PHE A 37 1.65 7.72 -38.13
N PHE A 38 2.82 8.01 -37.57
CA PHE A 38 3.46 7.18 -36.55
C PHE A 38 2.62 7.07 -35.28
N THR A 39 2.12 8.21 -34.79
CA THR A 39 1.24 8.27 -33.61
C THR A 39 -0.02 7.44 -33.85
N GLY A 40 -0.64 7.58 -35.03
CA GLY A 40 -1.82 6.84 -35.43
C GLY A 40 -1.58 5.33 -35.52
N LEU A 41 -0.47 4.92 -36.12
CA LEU A 41 -0.10 3.51 -36.27
C LEU A 41 0.15 2.82 -34.93
N VAL A 42 0.94 3.45 -34.05
CA VAL A 42 1.23 2.92 -32.70
C VAL A 42 -0.04 2.88 -31.86
N SER A 43 -0.86 3.94 -31.91
CA SER A 43 -2.13 3.99 -31.18
C SER A 43 -3.12 2.95 -31.68
N ALA A 44 -3.20 2.71 -33.00
CA ALA A 44 -4.04 1.66 -33.57
C ALA A 44 -3.61 0.27 -33.10
N LEU A 45 -2.29 0.00 -33.04
CA LEU A 45 -1.76 -1.26 -32.52
C LEU A 45 -2.08 -1.44 -31.03
N VAL A 46 -1.91 -0.40 -30.21
CA VAL A 46 -2.27 -0.46 -28.78
C VAL A 46 -3.78 -0.66 -28.60
N VAL A 47 -4.63 0.02 -29.38
CA VAL A 47 -6.07 -0.17 -29.33
C VAL A 47 -6.45 -1.59 -29.74
N MET A 48 -5.82 -2.15 -30.77
CA MET A 48 -6.02 -3.55 -31.19
C MET A 48 -5.69 -4.53 -30.05
N VAL A 49 -4.57 -4.35 -29.36
CA VAL A 49 -4.21 -5.15 -28.18
C VAL A 49 -5.22 -4.96 -27.05
N LEU A 50 -5.64 -3.73 -26.76
CA LEU A 50 -6.64 -3.42 -25.73
C LEU A 50 -8.02 -4.06 -26.01
N LEU A 51 -8.38 -4.25 -27.29
CA LEU A 51 -9.60 -4.94 -27.68
C LEU A 51 -9.51 -6.46 -27.42
N GLN A 52 -8.33 -7.05 -27.56
CA GLN A 52 -8.08 -8.48 -27.30
C GLN A 52 -7.86 -8.81 -25.82
N MET A 53 -7.52 -7.84 -24.97
CA MET A 53 -7.38 -8.07 -23.53
C MET A 53 -8.72 -8.40 -22.86
N THR A 54 -8.73 -9.50 -22.10
CA THR A 54 -9.90 -9.92 -21.32
C THR A 54 -10.23 -8.90 -20.22
N PRO A 55 -11.48 -8.44 -20.13
CA PRO A 55 -11.91 -7.55 -19.06
C PRO A 55 -12.01 -8.30 -17.73
N PHE A 56 -11.52 -7.68 -16.66
CA PHE A 56 -11.73 -8.12 -15.28
C PHE A 56 -12.78 -7.25 -14.61
N TYR A 57 -13.79 -7.91 -14.06
CA TYR A 57 -14.89 -7.33 -13.31
C TYR A 57 -14.60 -7.47 -11.82
N LYS A 58 -14.92 -6.43 -11.03
CA LYS A 58 -14.82 -6.46 -9.58
C LYS A 58 -16.21 -6.37 -8.96
N ALA A 59 -16.68 -7.45 -8.37
CA ALA A 59 -17.88 -7.42 -7.52
C ALA A 59 -17.47 -7.16 -6.06
N LYS A 60 -18.37 -6.60 -5.25
CA LYS A 60 -18.12 -6.27 -3.85
C LYS A 60 -19.33 -6.61 -2.99
N ALA A 61 -19.14 -7.46 -1.99
CA ALA A 61 -20.10 -7.68 -0.91
C ALA A 61 -19.68 -6.86 0.31
N ARG A 62 -20.64 -6.37 1.09
CA ARG A 62 -20.40 -5.59 2.30
C ARG A 62 -20.92 -6.33 3.52
N LEU A 63 -20.01 -6.55 4.46
CA LEU A 63 -20.27 -7.26 5.70
C LEU A 63 -20.12 -6.30 6.89
N LEU A 64 -21.08 -6.31 7.82
CA LEU A 64 -20.95 -5.70 9.14
C LEU A 64 -20.36 -6.74 10.09
N ILE A 65 -19.29 -6.38 10.79
CA ILE A 65 -18.68 -7.23 11.84
C ILE A 65 -18.83 -6.51 13.17
N GLU A 66 -19.73 -7.01 14.00
CA GLU A 66 -20.03 -6.40 15.29
C GLU A 66 -18.90 -6.73 16.28
N SER A 67 -18.24 -5.69 16.79
CA SER A 67 -17.23 -5.86 17.84
C SER A 67 -17.92 -5.81 19.20
N GLU A 68 -18.29 -6.97 19.77
CA GLU A 68 -18.65 -7.00 21.19
C GLU A 68 -17.39 -6.71 22.01
N GLN A 69 -17.47 -5.70 22.90
CA GLN A 69 -16.65 -5.76 24.11
C GLN A 69 -17.12 -7.00 24.83
N ALA A 70 -16.25 -8.00 24.96
CA ALA A 70 -16.54 -9.20 25.73
C ALA A 70 -16.93 -8.79 27.16
N LYS A 71 -18.21 -8.64 27.43
CA LYS A 71 -18.77 -8.76 28.78
C LYS A 71 -18.94 -10.25 29.09
N ALA A 72 -17.87 -11.00 28.84
CA ALA A 72 -17.74 -12.33 29.40
C ALA A 72 -17.15 -12.13 30.80
N VAL A 73 -18.05 -12.00 31.77
CA VAL A 73 -17.91 -12.30 33.20
C VAL A 73 -16.46 -12.24 33.74
N SER A 74 -16.21 -11.16 34.48
CA SER A 74 -14.97 -10.78 35.16
C SER A 74 -14.26 -11.92 35.91
N PHE A 75 -13.11 -12.33 35.41
CA PHE A 75 -11.94 -12.70 36.23
C PHE A 75 -10.62 -12.06 35.76
N ASP A 76 -10.62 -11.29 34.66
CA ASP A 76 -9.42 -10.67 34.08
C ASP A 76 -9.55 -9.14 33.88
N ASP A 77 -9.95 -8.40 34.91
CA ASP A 77 -9.87 -6.92 34.92
C ASP A 77 -8.49 -6.39 35.36
N VAL A 78 -7.45 -7.23 35.33
CA VAL A 78 -6.07 -6.80 35.61
C VAL A 78 -5.22 -7.01 34.37
N TYR A 79 -5.38 -6.12 33.40
CA TYR A 79 -4.33 -5.50 32.56
C TYR A 79 -5.04 -4.82 31.38
N GLY A 80 -5.47 -3.57 31.62
CA GLY A 80 -6.01 -2.71 30.58
C GLY A 80 -4.93 -2.31 29.57
N LEU A 81 -5.07 -2.80 28.33
CA LEU A 81 -4.51 -2.19 27.14
C LEU A 81 -5.68 -1.77 26.24
N ASP A 82 -5.86 -0.45 26.15
CA ASP A 82 -7.00 0.23 25.56
C ASP A 82 -6.96 0.29 24.01
N SER A 83 -6.54 -0.81 23.35
CA SER A 83 -6.40 -0.93 21.89
C SER A 83 -7.49 -1.78 21.21
N SER A 84 -8.50 -2.21 21.97
CA SER A 84 -9.24 -3.47 21.73
C SER A 84 -10.23 -3.51 20.56
N ARG A 85 -10.67 -2.39 19.96
CA ARG A 85 -11.65 -2.42 18.85
C ARG A 85 -11.03 -2.39 17.45
N LYS A 86 -10.03 -1.54 17.23
CA LYS A 86 -9.37 -1.44 15.91
C LYS A 86 -8.51 -2.67 15.63
N GLU A 87 -7.77 -3.15 16.63
CA GLU A 87 -6.96 -4.36 16.51
C GLU A 87 -7.85 -5.58 16.25
N TYR A 88 -8.96 -5.72 16.97
CA TYR A 88 -9.95 -6.77 16.73
C TYR A 88 -10.44 -6.77 15.27
N LEU A 89 -10.91 -5.63 14.76
CA LEU A 89 -11.40 -5.54 13.39
C LEU A 89 -10.30 -5.83 12.37
N GLN A 90 -9.06 -5.36 12.59
CA GLN A 90 -7.92 -5.70 11.74
C GLN A 90 -7.64 -7.20 11.73
N THR A 91 -7.68 -7.86 12.89
CA THR A 91 -7.56 -9.32 12.98
C THR A 91 -8.66 -10.01 12.20
N GLN A 92 -9.91 -9.56 12.30
CA GLN A 92 -11.02 -10.13 11.53
C GLN A 92 -10.81 -9.96 10.02
N PHE A 93 -10.31 -8.82 9.55
CA PHE A 93 -10.02 -8.61 8.12
C PHE A 93 -8.90 -9.53 7.61
N GLU A 94 -7.87 -9.79 8.42
CA GLU A 94 -6.82 -10.75 8.06
C GLU A 94 -7.30 -12.21 8.14
N ILE A 95 -8.23 -12.54 9.05
CA ILE A 95 -8.90 -13.85 9.06
C ILE A 95 -9.68 -14.06 7.76
N ILE A 96 -10.38 -13.05 7.24
CA ILE A 96 -11.04 -13.12 5.93
C ILE A 96 -10.00 -13.41 4.83
N LYS A 97 -8.81 -12.83 4.87
CA LYS A 97 -7.73 -13.13 3.89
C LYS A 97 -7.01 -14.46 4.13
N SER A 98 -7.35 -15.18 5.20
CA SER A 98 -6.61 -16.37 5.60
C SER A 98 -6.68 -17.48 4.56
N ARG A 99 -5.60 -18.26 4.49
CA ARG A 99 -5.49 -19.42 3.60
C ARG A 99 -6.65 -20.41 3.78
N LYS A 100 -7.05 -20.67 5.02
CA LYS A 100 -8.09 -21.65 5.36
C LYS A 100 -9.45 -21.30 4.75
N LEU A 101 -9.84 -20.02 4.78
CA LEU A 101 -11.11 -19.59 4.18
C LEU A 101 -11.03 -19.60 2.66
N ALA A 102 -9.90 -19.16 2.09
CA ALA A 102 -9.68 -19.24 0.64
C ALA A 102 -9.76 -20.69 0.12
N GLU A 103 -9.16 -21.66 0.82
CA GLU A 103 -9.26 -23.09 0.49
C GLU A 103 -10.71 -23.58 0.56
N ARG A 104 -11.47 -23.25 1.61
CA ARG A 104 -12.90 -23.59 1.72
C ARG A 104 -13.73 -23.00 0.56
N VAL A 105 -13.45 -21.77 0.12
CA VAL A 105 -14.13 -21.17 -1.05
C VAL A 105 -13.74 -21.90 -2.33
N ILE A 106 -12.45 -22.21 -2.52
CA ILE A 106 -11.94 -22.95 -3.68
C ILE A 106 -12.62 -24.31 -3.80
N GLU A 107 -12.76 -25.02 -2.69
CA GLU A 107 -13.44 -26.32 -2.61
C GLU A 107 -14.96 -26.19 -2.83
N ARG A 108 -15.63 -25.24 -2.17
CA ARG A 108 -17.10 -25.06 -2.28
C ARG A 108 -17.56 -24.67 -3.68
N LEU A 109 -16.73 -23.92 -4.40
CA LEU A 109 -17.03 -23.49 -5.78
C LEU A 109 -16.32 -24.34 -6.84
N ASP A 110 -15.63 -25.41 -6.44
CA ASP A 110 -14.91 -26.31 -7.34
C ASP A 110 -14.00 -25.56 -8.34
N LEU A 111 -13.28 -24.54 -7.86
CA LEU A 111 -12.55 -23.60 -8.71
C LEU A 111 -11.45 -24.25 -9.57
N GLN A 112 -11.00 -25.44 -9.18
CA GLN A 112 -10.06 -26.26 -9.94
C GLN A 112 -10.58 -26.65 -11.34
N PHE A 113 -11.91 -26.75 -11.53
CA PHE A 113 -12.53 -27.09 -12.80
C PHE A 113 -13.05 -25.85 -13.56
N HIS A 114 -12.97 -24.66 -12.96
CA HIS A 114 -13.49 -23.45 -13.57
C HIS A 114 -12.57 -22.96 -14.71
N PRO A 115 -13.09 -22.61 -15.90
CA PRO A 115 -12.29 -22.22 -17.08
C PRO A 115 -11.45 -20.95 -16.89
N GLU A 116 -11.68 -20.18 -15.83
CA GLU A 116 -10.83 -19.04 -15.45
C GLU A 116 -9.55 -19.42 -14.69
N PHE A 117 -9.52 -20.60 -14.08
CA PHE A 117 -8.44 -21.11 -13.24
C PHE A 117 -7.80 -22.40 -13.81
N ALA A 118 -8.43 -23.01 -14.81
CA ALA A 118 -7.81 -24.04 -15.64
C ALA A 118 -6.50 -23.52 -16.24
N THR A 119 -5.41 -24.24 -16.00
CA THR A 119 -4.02 -23.80 -16.17
C THR A 119 -3.55 -23.79 -17.64
N ASP A 120 -4.42 -24.13 -18.59
CA ASP A 120 -4.05 -24.40 -19.99
C ASP A 120 -4.38 -23.23 -20.93
N LYS A 121 -4.01 -21.99 -20.57
CA LYS A 121 -4.17 -20.84 -21.49
C LYS A 121 -2.84 -20.49 -22.16
N PRO A 122 -2.76 -20.48 -23.50
CA PRO A 122 -1.54 -20.10 -24.20
C PRO A 122 -1.17 -18.63 -23.91
N PRO A 123 0.13 -18.29 -23.92
CA PRO A 123 0.63 -16.96 -23.59
C PRO A 123 0.03 -15.87 -24.50
N LEU A 124 -0.05 -14.66 -23.95
CA LEU A 124 -0.71 -13.50 -24.57
C LEU A 124 -0.20 -13.18 -25.98
N TRP A 125 1.11 -13.33 -26.24
CA TRP A 125 1.67 -13.07 -27.57
C TRP A 125 1.18 -14.06 -28.63
N GLN A 126 1.02 -15.35 -28.30
CA GLN A 126 0.48 -16.36 -29.21
C GLN A 126 -0.97 -16.03 -29.60
N ARG A 127 -1.78 -15.53 -28.66
CA ARG A 127 -3.17 -15.13 -28.94
C ARG A 127 -3.29 -13.83 -29.75
N VAL A 128 -2.32 -12.93 -29.62
CA VAL A 128 -2.28 -11.64 -30.33
C VAL A 128 -1.75 -11.80 -31.75
N LEU A 129 -0.77 -12.68 -31.94
CA LEU A 129 -0.10 -12.91 -33.22
C LEU A 129 -0.74 -14.05 -34.05
N SER A 130 -1.67 -14.84 -33.49
CA SER A 130 -2.37 -15.92 -34.20
C SER A 130 -3.04 -15.53 -35.53
N PRO A 131 -3.50 -14.29 -35.78
CA PRO A 131 -4.04 -13.93 -37.10
C PRO A 131 -2.97 -13.65 -38.17
N VAL A 132 -1.70 -13.52 -37.76
CA VAL A 132 -0.58 -13.07 -38.62
C VAL A 132 0.51 -14.14 -38.73
N LEU A 133 0.52 -15.12 -37.83
CA LEU A 133 1.48 -16.22 -37.83
C LEU A 133 1.07 -17.35 -38.79
N PRO A 134 2.03 -17.98 -39.49
CA PRO A 134 1.78 -19.23 -40.22
C PRO A 134 1.32 -20.34 -39.26
N GLU A 135 0.59 -21.34 -39.78
CA GLU A 135 0.01 -22.46 -38.99
C GLU A 135 1.04 -23.20 -38.11
N ASP A 136 2.34 -23.07 -38.41
CA ASP A 136 3.44 -23.75 -37.73
C ASP A 136 4.17 -22.82 -36.75
N THR A 137 3.59 -22.63 -35.56
CA THR A 137 4.07 -21.68 -34.53
C THR A 137 5.48 -21.99 -34.00
N ALA A 138 5.92 -23.24 -34.10
CA ALA A 138 7.23 -23.69 -33.63
C ALA A 138 8.41 -23.13 -34.45
N ALA A 139 8.23 -22.99 -35.78
CA ALA A 139 9.26 -22.46 -36.67
C ALA A 139 9.46 -20.94 -36.47
N PHE A 140 8.38 -20.21 -36.20
CA PHE A 140 8.45 -18.79 -35.88
C PHE A 140 9.18 -18.57 -34.55
N GLU A 141 8.78 -19.26 -33.49
CA GLU A 141 9.38 -19.18 -32.16
C GLU A 141 10.90 -19.39 -32.20
N ALA A 142 11.36 -20.42 -32.92
CA ALA A 142 12.79 -20.69 -33.11
C ALA A 142 13.54 -19.56 -33.83
N SER A 143 12.89 -18.84 -34.75
CA SER A 143 13.50 -17.76 -35.54
C SER A 143 13.63 -16.42 -34.81
N VAL A 144 12.72 -16.14 -33.87
CA VAL A 144 12.68 -14.86 -33.13
C VAL A 144 13.30 -14.94 -31.73
N LYS A 145 13.38 -16.13 -31.13
CA LYS A 145 14.00 -16.35 -29.81
C LYS A 145 15.38 -15.69 -29.64
N PRO A 146 16.32 -15.77 -30.60
CA PRO A 146 17.65 -15.14 -30.45
C PRO A 146 17.61 -13.61 -30.35
N TYR A 147 16.58 -12.95 -30.88
CA TYR A 147 16.47 -11.49 -30.93
C TYR A 147 15.61 -10.91 -29.80
N LEU A 148 14.81 -11.75 -29.14
CA LEU A 148 13.79 -11.36 -28.15
C LEU A 148 14.00 -12.00 -26.77
N ASP A 149 15.09 -12.74 -26.58
CA ASP A 149 15.48 -13.36 -25.30
C ASP A 149 15.68 -12.34 -24.16
N TRP A 150 15.95 -11.08 -24.51
CA TRP A 150 16.04 -9.98 -23.56
C TRP A 150 14.69 -9.60 -22.93
N VAL A 151 13.56 -10.10 -23.45
CA VAL A 151 12.22 -9.84 -22.93
C VAL A 151 11.82 -10.96 -21.96
N PRO A 152 11.84 -10.72 -20.63
CA PRO A 152 11.56 -11.76 -19.65
C PRO A 152 10.13 -12.31 -19.78
N GLY A 153 10.00 -13.63 -19.89
CA GLY A 153 8.71 -14.34 -19.94
C GLY A 153 8.07 -14.47 -21.33
N LEU A 154 8.76 -14.08 -22.41
CA LEU A 154 8.21 -14.23 -23.77
C LEU A 154 8.20 -15.69 -24.25
N PHE A 155 9.20 -16.49 -23.87
CA PHE A 155 9.35 -17.90 -24.26
C PHE A 155 9.53 -18.80 -23.02
N SER A 156 8.65 -18.64 -22.02
CA SER A 156 8.65 -19.49 -20.83
C SER A 156 8.12 -20.88 -21.19
N ASP A 157 9.04 -21.83 -21.29
CA ASP A 157 8.78 -23.26 -21.41
C ASP A 157 8.32 -23.78 -20.03
N ASP A 158 7.08 -23.47 -19.67
CA ASP A 158 6.48 -23.90 -18.40
C ASP A 158 5.99 -25.35 -18.54
N GLY A 159 6.96 -26.24 -18.37
CA GLY A 159 6.88 -27.67 -18.64
C GLY A 159 5.69 -28.42 -18.03
N GLU A 160 5.30 -29.42 -18.82
CA GLU A 160 4.50 -30.58 -18.42
C GLU A 160 5.09 -31.23 -17.15
N GLY A 161 4.24 -31.41 -16.13
CA GLY A 161 4.57 -32.26 -14.97
C GLY A 161 4.58 -31.58 -13.59
N LYS A 162 3.83 -30.51 -13.34
CA LYS A 162 3.75 -29.92 -11.99
C LYS A 162 2.75 -30.68 -11.10
N ASN A 163 3.27 -31.20 -9.97
CA ASN A 163 2.58 -31.92 -8.89
C ASN A 163 1.17 -31.36 -8.57
N LEU A 164 0.21 -32.24 -8.22
CA LEU A 164 -1.15 -31.85 -7.81
C LEU A 164 -1.13 -30.80 -6.68
N GLU A 165 -0.19 -30.92 -5.74
CA GLU A 165 0.00 -29.93 -4.67
C GLU A 165 0.47 -28.57 -5.18
N PHE A 166 1.35 -28.54 -6.20
CA PHE A 166 1.80 -27.30 -6.82
C PHE A 166 0.64 -26.60 -7.55
N LYS A 167 -0.20 -27.36 -8.26
CA LYS A 167 -1.42 -26.81 -8.91
C LYS A 167 -2.38 -26.21 -7.87
N LYS A 168 -2.59 -26.89 -6.74
CA LYS A 168 -3.41 -26.36 -5.62
C LYS A 168 -2.81 -25.09 -5.01
N GLN A 169 -1.50 -25.04 -4.79
CA GLN A 169 -0.83 -23.84 -4.28
C GLN A 169 -0.91 -22.66 -5.26
N MET A 170 -0.69 -22.90 -6.55
CA MET A 170 -0.82 -21.88 -7.59
C MET A 170 -2.26 -21.36 -7.71
N LEU A 171 -3.25 -22.25 -7.59
CA LEU A 171 -4.67 -21.89 -7.56
C LEU A 171 -4.98 -20.98 -6.36
N LEU A 172 -4.51 -21.35 -5.17
CA LEU A 172 -4.67 -20.59 -3.94
C LEU A 172 -4.04 -19.19 -4.04
N GLU A 173 -2.81 -19.10 -4.54
CA GLU A 173 -2.13 -17.80 -4.71
C GLU A 173 -2.84 -16.93 -5.76
N THR A 174 -3.29 -17.52 -6.88
CA THR A 174 -4.06 -16.80 -7.89
C THR A 174 -5.39 -16.30 -7.32
N PHE A 175 -6.07 -17.11 -6.51
CA PHE A 175 -7.29 -16.71 -5.82
C PHE A 175 -7.04 -15.54 -4.85
N LYS A 176 -6.01 -15.64 -4.01
CA LYS A 176 -5.64 -14.58 -3.05
C LYS A 176 -5.29 -13.26 -3.73
N GLN A 177 -4.57 -13.28 -4.85
CA GLN A 177 -4.25 -12.08 -5.62
C GLN A 177 -5.49 -11.39 -6.21
N ARG A 178 -6.55 -12.16 -6.49
CA ARG A 178 -7.84 -11.65 -7.00
C ARG A 178 -8.80 -11.25 -5.88
N LEU A 179 -8.57 -11.70 -4.64
CA LEU A 179 -9.35 -11.32 -3.48
C LEU A 179 -8.88 -9.97 -2.93
N THR A 180 -9.83 -9.11 -2.58
CA THR A 180 -9.59 -7.83 -1.92
C THR A 180 -10.50 -7.69 -0.73
N VAL A 181 -9.92 -7.43 0.44
CA VAL A 181 -10.67 -7.14 1.67
C VAL A 181 -10.27 -5.74 2.09
N SER A 182 -11.23 -4.82 2.09
CA SER A 182 -10.98 -3.39 2.30
C SER A 182 -11.91 -2.87 3.40
N PRO A 183 -11.36 -2.39 4.53
CA PRO A 183 -12.19 -1.80 5.57
C PRO A 183 -12.79 -0.47 5.13
N VAL A 184 -14.03 -0.21 5.54
CA VAL A 184 -14.65 1.10 5.38
C VAL A 184 -14.24 1.97 6.56
N VAL A 185 -13.49 3.03 6.27
CA VAL A 185 -12.85 3.90 7.27
C VAL A 185 -13.88 4.41 8.30
N ASN A 186 -13.52 4.36 9.58
CA ASN A 186 -14.35 4.77 10.72
C ASN A 186 -15.69 4.02 10.87
N THR A 187 -15.77 2.79 10.37
CA THR A 187 -16.96 1.93 10.55
C THR A 187 -16.57 0.49 10.90
N GLN A 188 -17.56 -0.33 11.26
CA GLN A 188 -17.44 -1.79 11.44
C GLN A 188 -17.68 -2.58 10.14
N LEU A 189 -17.70 -1.89 8.99
CA LEU A 189 -18.01 -2.49 7.70
C LEU A 189 -16.72 -2.88 6.96
N VAL A 190 -16.78 -4.01 6.27
CA VAL A 190 -15.74 -4.48 5.38
C VAL A 190 -16.30 -4.81 4.01
N ASP A 191 -15.65 -4.29 2.97
CA ASP A 191 -15.92 -4.65 1.59
C ASP A 191 -15.06 -5.86 1.22
N ILE A 192 -15.70 -6.98 0.90
CA ILE A 192 -15.08 -8.19 0.34
C ILE A 192 -15.33 -8.15 -1.17
N GLY A 193 -14.27 -8.00 -1.96
CA GLY A 193 -14.39 -7.95 -3.41
C GLY A 193 -13.47 -8.92 -4.12
N PHE A 194 -13.93 -9.45 -5.24
CA PHE A 194 -13.20 -10.44 -6.03
C PHE A 194 -13.12 -10.01 -7.50
N TYR A 195 -11.96 -10.24 -8.13
CA TYR A 195 -11.75 -9.98 -9.55
C TYR A 195 -11.95 -11.26 -10.38
N ALA A 196 -12.84 -11.22 -11.37
CA ALA A 196 -13.04 -12.33 -12.31
C ALA A 196 -13.35 -11.84 -13.73
N ASN A 197 -13.26 -12.71 -14.74
CA ASN A 197 -13.60 -12.34 -16.12
C ASN A 197 -15.11 -12.32 -16.36
N ASP A 198 -15.87 -13.16 -15.64
CA ASP A 198 -17.33 -13.11 -15.62
C ASP A 198 -17.85 -12.29 -14.42
N PRO A 199 -18.67 -11.24 -14.64
CA PRO A 199 -19.24 -10.43 -13.56
C PRO A 199 -20.13 -11.23 -12.61
N LYS A 200 -20.86 -12.25 -13.08
CA LYS A 200 -21.72 -13.08 -12.21
C LYS A 200 -20.87 -13.94 -11.28
N PHE A 201 -19.86 -14.60 -11.84
CA PHE A 201 -18.91 -15.38 -11.07
C PHE A 201 -18.13 -14.52 -10.05
N ALA A 202 -17.72 -13.29 -10.40
CA ALA A 202 -17.09 -12.38 -9.44
C ALA A 202 -17.99 -12.08 -8.22
N ALA A 203 -19.28 -11.87 -8.45
CA ALA A 203 -20.27 -11.64 -7.40
C ALA A 203 -20.49 -12.90 -6.55
N LEU A 204 -20.60 -14.06 -7.19
CA LEU A 204 -20.73 -15.35 -6.52
C LEU A 204 -19.57 -15.59 -5.56
N VAL A 205 -18.32 -15.46 -6.01
CA VAL A 205 -17.13 -15.67 -5.16
C VAL A 205 -17.10 -14.69 -3.99
N ALA A 206 -17.42 -13.41 -4.20
CA ALA A 206 -17.42 -12.41 -3.14
C ALA A 206 -18.50 -12.71 -2.07
N ASN A 207 -19.69 -13.15 -2.48
CA ASN A 207 -20.75 -13.59 -1.57
C ASN A 207 -20.36 -14.86 -0.82
N THR A 208 -19.90 -15.89 -1.52
CA THR A 208 -19.47 -17.15 -0.91
C THR A 208 -18.33 -16.94 0.09
N MET A 209 -17.42 -15.99 -0.17
CA MET A 209 -16.37 -15.63 0.77
C MET A 209 -16.94 -15.05 2.08
N GLY A 210 -17.95 -14.19 2.00
CA GLY A 210 -18.64 -13.65 3.17
C GLY A 210 -19.44 -14.74 3.92
N GLU A 211 -20.15 -15.60 3.20
CA GLU A 211 -20.87 -16.75 3.77
C GLU A 211 -19.93 -17.68 4.53
N ILE A 212 -18.82 -18.11 3.90
CA ILE A 212 -17.85 -19.01 4.54
C ILE A 212 -17.19 -18.34 5.75
N TYR A 213 -17.00 -17.03 5.74
CA TYR A 213 -16.51 -16.33 6.93
C TYR A 213 -17.53 -16.37 8.09
N ILE A 214 -18.81 -16.12 7.82
CA ILE A 214 -19.90 -16.22 8.81
C ILE A 214 -19.98 -17.65 9.34
N GLU A 215 -20.01 -18.65 8.45
CA GLU A 215 -20.03 -20.08 8.80
C GLU A 215 -18.81 -20.47 9.64
N ASN A 216 -17.59 -20.10 9.24
CA ASN A 216 -16.38 -20.44 9.99
C ASN A 216 -16.33 -19.77 11.37
N HIS A 217 -16.85 -18.55 11.50
CA HIS A 217 -16.95 -17.88 12.80
C HIS A 217 -17.94 -18.60 13.70
N LEU A 218 -19.10 -18.99 13.18
CA LEU A 218 -20.11 -19.78 13.89
C LEU A 218 -19.53 -21.15 14.30
N ASP A 219 -18.89 -21.87 13.37
CA ASP A 219 -18.21 -23.15 13.63
C ASP A 219 -17.20 -23.04 14.79
N ALA A 220 -16.37 -21.99 14.78
CA ALA A 220 -15.37 -21.75 15.81
C ALA A 220 -16.02 -21.45 17.17
N LYS A 221 -17.07 -20.62 17.20
CA LYS A 221 -17.81 -20.30 18.43
C LYS A 221 -18.50 -21.53 19.00
N LEU A 222 -19.20 -22.30 18.17
CA LEU A 222 -19.85 -23.55 18.55
C LEU A 222 -18.84 -24.59 19.04
N ALA A 223 -17.66 -24.68 18.43
CA ALA A 223 -16.61 -25.59 18.89
C ALA A 223 -16.09 -25.23 20.29
N VAL A 224 -15.92 -23.95 20.61
CA VAL A 224 -15.54 -23.48 21.96
C VAL A 224 -16.66 -23.77 22.96
N THR A 225 -17.91 -23.46 22.62
CA THR A 225 -19.07 -23.73 23.47
C THR A 225 -19.25 -25.23 23.74
N ARG A 226 -19.11 -26.08 22.72
CA ARG A 226 -19.16 -27.55 22.87
C ARG A 226 -18.09 -28.06 23.81
N LYS A 227 -16.83 -27.64 23.63
CA LYS A 227 -15.73 -28.02 24.54
C LYS A 227 -15.96 -27.56 25.98
N ALA A 228 -16.48 -26.34 26.16
CA ALA A 228 -16.84 -25.84 27.48
C ALA A 228 -17.97 -26.67 28.11
N SER A 229 -18.98 -27.04 27.33
CA SER A 229 -20.07 -27.92 27.77
C SER A 229 -19.58 -29.32 28.12
N GLU A 230 -18.68 -29.91 27.33
CA GLU A 230 -18.04 -31.21 27.60
C GLU A 230 -17.25 -31.16 28.91
N TRP A 231 -16.44 -30.11 29.11
CA TRP A 231 -15.68 -29.92 30.34
C TRP A 231 -16.59 -29.71 31.56
N LEU A 232 -17.63 -28.88 31.46
CA LEU A 232 -18.61 -28.66 32.51
C LEU A 232 -19.36 -29.95 32.88
N SER A 233 -19.75 -30.75 31.87
CA SER A 233 -20.41 -32.04 32.09
C SER A 233 -19.50 -33.02 32.83
N ALA A 234 -18.26 -33.19 32.39
CA ALA A 234 -17.30 -34.08 33.06
C ALA A 234 -17.02 -33.63 34.51
N ARG A 235 -16.93 -32.32 34.75
CA ARG A 235 -16.76 -31.78 36.10
C ARG A 235 -17.99 -31.98 36.97
N LEU A 236 -19.19 -31.89 36.41
CA LEU A 236 -20.44 -32.16 37.13
C LEU A 236 -20.55 -33.63 37.56
N ASP A 237 -20.11 -34.57 36.72
CA ASP A 237 -20.08 -35.99 37.08
C ASP A 237 -19.13 -36.24 38.26
N GLU A 238 -17.95 -35.63 38.27
CA GLU A 238 -17.00 -35.69 39.38
C GLU A 238 -17.60 -35.10 40.67
N LEU A 239 -18.20 -33.91 40.59
CA LEU A 239 -18.86 -33.26 41.72
C LEU A 239 -20.04 -34.07 42.26
N LEU A 240 -20.80 -34.75 41.40
CA LEU A 240 -21.89 -35.63 41.79
C LEU A 240 -21.37 -36.83 42.59
N VAL A 241 -20.26 -37.44 42.16
CA VAL A 241 -19.60 -38.52 42.92
C VAL A 241 -19.11 -38.01 44.27
N SER A 242 -18.44 -36.86 44.32
CA SER A 242 -17.99 -36.25 45.58
C SER A 242 -19.15 -35.93 46.53
N LEU A 243 -20.25 -35.36 46.01
CA LEU A 243 -21.45 -35.08 46.78
C LEU A 243 -22.04 -36.36 47.36
N ARG A 244 -22.22 -37.40 46.54
CA ARG A 244 -22.73 -38.71 46.99
C ARG A 244 -21.84 -39.34 48.06
N LEU A 245 -20.52 -39.31 47.88
CA LEU A 245 -19.58 -39.82 48.88
C LEU A 245 -19.69 -39.04 50.20
N SER A 246 -19.82 -37.71 50.15
CA SER A 246 -20.02 -36.90 51.36
C SER A 246 -21.38 -37.17 52.02
N GLU A 247 -22.45 -37.35 51.23
CA GLU A 247 -23.78 -37.67 51.72
C GLU A 247 -23.82 -39.06 52.36
N GLU A 248 -23.16 -40.04 51.73
CA GLU A 248 -23.01 -41.40 52.26
C GLU A 248 -22.21 -41.40 53.57
N ARG A 249 -21.10 -40.65 53.66
CA ARG A 249 -20.35 -40.52 54.93
C ARG A 249 -21.23 -39.92 56.03
N LEU A 250 -21.96 -38.86 55.73
CA LEU A 250 -22.91 -38.25 56.67
C LEU A 250 -23.99 -39.25 57.09
N GLN A 251 -24.55 -40.00 56.14
CA GLN A 251 -25.59 -40.99 56.41
C GLN A 251 -25.06 -42.16 57.25
N ASN A 252 -23.91 -42.73 56.90
CA ASN A 252 -23.24 -43.78 57.66
C ASN A 252 -22.89 -43.31 59.08
N PHE A 253 -22.46 -42.06 59.25
CA PHE A 253 -22.23 -41.46 60.56
C PHE A 253 -23.54 -41.37 61.36
N ARG A 254 -24.63 -40.90 60.74
CA ARG A 254 -25.96 -40.85 61.38
C ARG A 254 -26.46 -42.23 61.81
N GLU A 255 -26.27 -43.24 60.98
CA GLU A 255 -26.68 -44.62 61.28
C GLU A 255 -25.83 -45.22 62.41
N ARG A 256 -24.51 -45.02 62.37
CA ARG A 256 -23.59 -45.50 63.42
C ARG A 256 -23.88 -44.89 64.79
N GLU A 257 -24.14 -43.59 64.83
CA GLU A 257 -24.34 -42.84 66.08
C GLU A 257 -25.83 -42.74 66.47
N GLY A 258 -26.75 -43.35 65.69
CA GLY A 258 -28.18 -43.42 66.01
C GLY A 258 -28.91 -42.07 65.93
N LEU A 259 -28.44 -41.16 65.06
CA LEU A 259 -28.84 -39.76 64.97
C LEU A 259 -30.08 -39.57 64.08
N LEU A 260 -31.21 -40.10 64.54
CA LEU A 260 -32.51 -39.96 63.86
C LEU A 260 -33.27 -38.70 64.30
N GLU A 261 -33.06 -38.19 65.51
CA GLU A 261 -33.60 -36.91 66.02
C GLU A 261 -32.64 -36.31 67.08
N ILE A 262 -31.70 -35.41 66.70
CA ILE A 262 -30.76 -34.75 67.65
C ILE A 262 -31.24 -33.37 68.09
N ASP A 263 -32.26 -32.78 67.45
CA ASP A 263 -32.51 -31.33 67.45
C ASP A 263 -33.04 -30.73 68.79
N GLY A 264 -32.81 -31.40 69.91
CA GLY A 264 -33.15 -30.89 71.25
C GLY A 264 -32.43 -31.54 72.44
N SER A 265 -31.60 -32.58 72.25
CA SER A 265 -30.99 -33.33 73.37
C SER A 265 -29.90 -32.56 74.10
N LEU A 266 -29.05 -31.82 73.37
CA LEU A 266 -28.02 -30.93 73.93
C LEU A 266 -28.62 -29.75 74.69
N GLY A 267 -29.76 -29.23 74.23
CA GLY A 267 -30.52 -28.18 74.92
C GLY A 267 -31.05 -28.66 76.27
N LEU A 268 -31.60 -29.88 76.32
CA LEU A 268 -32.09 -30.49 77.57
C LEU A 268 -30.96 -30.76 78.56
N ALA A 269 -29.83 -31.31 78.10
CA ALA A 269 -28.67 -31.57 78.96
C ALA A 269 -28.06 -30.29 79.54
N SER A 270 -28.05 -29.18 78.79
CA SER A 270 -27.63 -27.87 79.29
C SER A 270 -28.57 -27.34 80.39
N VAL A 271 -29.88 -27.51 80.23
CA VAL A 271 -30.88 -27.13 81.24
C VAL A 271 -30.73 -27.98 82.52
N GLU A 272 -30.58 -29.30 82.38
CA GLU A 272 -30.37 -30.21 83.52
C GLU A 272 -29.05 -29.92 84.25
N MET A 273 -28.00 -29.53 83.52
CA MET A 273 -26.71 -29.16 84.10
C MET A 273 -26.79 -27.85 84.90
N ASN A 274 -27.56 -26.86 84.42
CA ASN A 274 -27.83 -25.64 85.17
C ASN A 274 -28.62 -25.92 86.45
N GLU A 275 -29.64 -26.78 86.39
CA GLU A 275 -30.43 -27.19 87.54
C GLU A 275 -29.60 -27.95 88.59
N LEU A 276 -28.81 -28.95 88.18
CA LEU A 276 -27.91 -29.67 89.08
C LEU A 276 -26.84 -28.76 89.68
N THR A 277 -26.37 -27.75 88.94
CA THR A 277 -25.42 -26.76 89.46
C THR A 277 -26.05 -25.95 90.59
N ALA A 278 -27.30 -25.52 90.42
CA ALA A 278 -28.05 -24.80 91.44
C ALA A 278 -28.30 -25.67 92.69
N GLN A 279 -28.72 -26.93 92.50
CA GLN A 279 -28.93 -27.87 93.60
C GLN A 279 -27.64 -28.21 94.36
N LEU A 280 -26.54 -28.43 93.64
CA LEU A 280 -25.23 -28.71 94.24
C LEU A 280 -24.70 -27.50 95.03
N SER A 281 -24.90 -26.28 94.52
CA SER A 281 -24.54 -25.05 95.22
C SER A 281 -25.29 -24.94 96.56
N LEU A 282 -26.62 -25.13 96.53
CA LEU A 282 -27.45 -25.12 97.75
C LEU A 282 -27.08 -26.24 98.73
N ALA A 283 -26.82 -27.46 98.24
CA ALA A 283 -26.42 -28.58 99.08
C ALA A 283 -25.04 -28.37 99.72
N ARG A 284 -24.08 -27.79 99.00
CA ARG A 284 -22.76 -27.40 99.53
C ARG A 284 -22.90 -26.35 100.62
N GLN A 285 -23.75 -25.34 100.42
CA GLN A 285 -24.03 -24.33 101.44
C GLN A 285 -24.54 -24.99 102.74
N ARG A 286 -25.57 -25.86 102.64
CA ARG A 286 -26.10 -26.59 103.81
C ARG A 286 -25.07 -27.49 104.48
N ARG A 287 -24.22 -28.17 103.70
CA ARG A 287 -23.13 -28.98 104.22
C ARG A 287 -22.18 -28.12 105.04
N ASP A 288 -21.81 -26.96 104.54
CA ASP A 288 -20.86 -26.06 105.19
C ASP A 288 -21.44 -25.47 106.49
N GLU A 289 -22.74 -25.13 106.49
CA GLU A 289 -23.50 -24.75 107.70
C GLU A 289 -23.50 -25.89 108.75
N ALA A 290 -23.88 -27.11 108.36
CA ALA A 290 -23.92 -28.26 109.24
C ALA A 290 -22.51 -28.68 109.74
N ARG A 291 -21.49 -28.55 108.89
CA ARG A 291 -20.08 -28.79 109.25
C ARG A 291 -19.60 -27.81 110.29
N SER A 292 -19.93 -26.53 110.12
CA SER A 292 -19.59 -25.48 111.07
C SER A 292 -20.19 -25.79 112.44
N LEU A 293 -21.48 -26.13 112.49
CA LEU A 293 -22.16 -26.52 113.71
C LEU A 293 -21.52 -27.75 114.37
N LEU A 294 -21.24 -28.80 113.61
CA LEU A 294 -20.59 -30.01 114.10
C LEU A 294 -19.18 -29.73 114.66
N ASN A 295 -18.41 -28.85 114.02
CA ASN A 295 -17.09 -28.45 114.50
C ASN A 295 -17.18 -27.72 115.86
N VAL A 296 -18.14 -26.81 116.03
CA VAL A 296 -18.36 -26.10 117.30
C VAL A 296 -18.74 -27.10 118.41
N VAL A 297 -19.59 -28.08 118.11
CA VAL A 297 -19.99 -29.15 119.04
C VAL A 297 -18.78 -30.04 119.42
N ARG A 298 -17.96 -30.44 118.44
CA ARG A 298 -16.77 -31.27 118.67
C ARG A 298 -15.69 -30.53 119.46
N GLN A 299 -15.48 -29.23 119.21
CA GLN A 299 -14.46 -28.41 119.89
C GLN A 299 -14.77 -28.21 121.38
N LYS A 300 -16.06 -28.06 121.75
CA LYS A 300 -16.47 -27.87 123.15
C LYS A 300 -16.55 -29.16 123.97
N GLY A 301 -16.51 -30.31 123.31
CA GLY A 301 -16.48 -31.65 123.91
C GLY A 301 -17.84 -32.13 124.46
N THR A 302 -18.16 -33.40 124.26
CA THR A 302 -19.41 -34.05 124.72
C THR A 302 -19.40 -34.44 126.20
N SER A 303 -18.25 -34.33 126.87
CA SER A 303 -18.06 -34.75 128.27
C SER A 303 -18.61 -33.75 129.28
N ASN A 304 -18.62 -32.45 128.95
CA ASN A 304 -19.15 -31.37 129.81
C ASN A 304 -20.42 -30.80 129.21
N ILE A 305 -21.56 -31.40 129.54
CA ILE A 305 -22.88 -31.01 129.00
C ILE A 305 -23.26 -29.57 129.40
N ASP A 306 -22.70 -29.07 130.50
CA ASP A 306 -22.88 -27.70 130.96
C ASP A 306 -22.21 -26.65 130.03
N SER A 307 -21.18 -27.03 129.26
CA SER A 307 -20.55 -26.11 128.27
C SER A 307 -21.33 -26.01 126.95
N LEU A 308 -22.22 -26.96 126.70
CA LEU A 308 -23.08 -27.03 125.52
C LEU A 308 -24.40 -26.25 125.72
N ASP A 309 -24.78 -25.97 126.98
CA ASP A 309 -25.98 -25.18 127.35
C ASP A 309 -25.90 -23.73 126.83
N GLY A 310 -24.69 -23.20 126.62
CA GLY A 310 -24.45 -21.85 126.10
C GLY A 310 -24.46 -21.70 124.57
N LEU A 311 -24.72 -22.76 123.79
CA LEU A 311 -24.82 -22.68 122.33
C LEU A 311 -26.26 -22.35 121.91
N ALA A 312 -26.47 -21.27 121.16
CA ALA A 312 -27.79 -20.80 120.73
C ALA A 312 -28.55 -21.87 119.92
N GLU A 313 -27.88 -22.60 119.02
CA GLU A 313 -28.48 -23.66 118.21
C GLU A 313 -28.90 -24.90 119.03
N ILE A 314 -28.22 -25.21 120.14
CA ILE A 314 -28.55 -26.36 121.00
C ILE A 314 -29.62 -25.97 122.03
N SER A 315 -29.45 -24.82 122.68
CA SER A 315 -30.43 -24.26 123.63
C SER A 315 -31.75 -23.86 122.95
N GLY A 316 -31.71 -23.53 121.65
CA GLY A 316 -32.88 -23.26 120.83
C GLY A 316 -33.70 -24.50 120.46
N HIS A 317 -33.15 -25.71 120.60
CA HIS A 317 -33.85 -26.94 120.21
C HIS A 317 -35.01 -27.23 121.18
N ARG A 318 -36.23 -27.38 120.64
CA ARG A 318 -37.47 -27.53 121.44
C ARG A 318 -37.39 -28.61 122.51
N VAL A 319 -36.81 -29.77 122.19
CA VAL A 319 -36.65 -30.89 123.14
C VAL A 319 -35.74 -30.52 124.32
N ILE A 320 -34.67 -29.75 124.07
CA ILE A 320 -33.77 -29.29 125.13
C ILE A 320 -34.49 -28.26 126.00
N GLN A 321 -35.27 -27.35 125.41
CA GLN A 321 -36.06 -26.37 126.16
C GLN A 321 -37.11 -27.03 127.07
N GLU A 322 -37.81 -28.06 126.59
CA GLU A 322 -38.79 -28.82 127.37
C GLU A 322 -38.12 -29.53 128.55
N VAL A 323 -36.99 -30.21 128.32
CA VAL A 323 -36.25 -30.87 129.41
C VAL A 323 -35.64 -29.86 130.39
N LYS A 324 -35.16 -28.70 129.92
CA LYS A 324 -34.63 -27.65 130.79
C LYS A 324 -35.71 -27.07 131.70
N LYS A 325 -36.92 -26.85 131.18
CA LYS A 325 -38.09 -26.46 131.99
C LYS A 325 -38.39 -27.50 133.08
N ALA A 326 -38.35 -28.79 132.72
CA ALA A 326 -38.53 -29.88 133.68
C ALA A 326 -37.39 -29.93 134.72
N GLU A 327 -36.14 -29.65 134.34
CA GLU A 327 -34.99 -29.61 135.25
C GLU A 327 -35.15 -28.48 136.27
N VAL A 328 -35.51 -27.28 135.81
CA VAL A 328 -35.76 -26.12 136.68
C VAL A 328 -36.90 -26.41 137.66
N ALA A 329 -37.98 -27.04 137.20
CA ALA A 329 -39.10 -27.43 138.07
C ALA A 329 -38.67 -28.49 139.12
N ALA A 330 -37.94 -29.53 138.71
CA ALA A 330 -37.45 -30.56 139.62
C ALA A 330 -36.42 -30.00 140.63
N ALA A 331 -35.55 -29.08 140.19
CA ALA A 331 -34.58 -28.40 141.05
C ALA A 331 -35.28 -27.50 142.07
N SER A 332 -36.33 -26.79 141.65
CA SER A 332 -37.17 -26.00 142.54
C SER A 332 -37.83 -26.87 143.62
N ASN A 333 -38.38 -28.05 143.24
CA ASN A 333 -38.98 -28.99 144.18
C ASN A 333 -37.97 -29.51 145.23
N VAL A 334 -36.74 -29.85 144.81
CA VAL A 334 -35.65 -30.23 145.74
C VAL A 334 -35.30 -29.09 146.69
N ALA A 335 -35.23 -27.85 146.18
CA ALA A 335 -34.91 -26.66 146.96
C ALA A 335 -36.02 -26.31 147.98
N GLU A 336 -37.29 -26.55 147.66
CA GLU A 336 -38.39 -26.34 148.60
C GLU A 336 -38.38 -27.38 149.72
N LEU A 337 -38.26 -28.67 149.36
CA LEU A 337 -38.27 -29.76 150.34
C LEU A 337 -37.05 -29.73 151.27
N SER A 338 -35.91 -29.15 150.85
CA SER A 338 -34.67 -29.11 151.63
C SER A 338 -34.74 -28.16 152.82
N LYS A 339 -35.63 -27.17 152.76
CA LYS A 339 -35.92 -26.26 153.88
C LYS A 339 -36.64 -26.97 155.03
N ARG A 340 -37.40 -28.04 154.75
CA ARG A 340 -38.25 -28.73 155.73
C ARG A 340 -37.76 -30.11 156.13
N TYR A 341 -37.11 -30.84 155.23
CA TYR A 341 -36.70 -32.22 155.46
C TYR A 341 -35.19 -32.40 155.36
N GLY A 342 -34.63 -33.17 156.30
CA GLY A 342 -33.22 -33.57 156.26
C GLY A 342 -32.91 -34.51 155.08
N PRO A 343 -31.62 -34.65 154.71
CA PRO A 343 -31.19 -35.35 153.49
C PRO A 343 -31.55 -36.84 153.44
N LYS A 344 -31.81 -37.49 154.58
CA LYS A 344 -32.18 -38.92 154.67
C LYS A 344 -33.70 -39.17 154.64
N HIS A 345 -34.54 -38.13 154.54
CA HIS A 345 -35.99 -38.29 154.55
C HIS A 345 -36.51 -38.81 153.20
N ASN A 346 -37.46 -39.76 153.22
CA ASN A 346 -37.97 -40.42 152.01
C ASN A 346 -38.43 -39.44 150.92
N LYS A 347 -39.16 -38.37 151.29
CA LYS A 347 -39.60 -37.32 150.33
C LYS A 347 -38.44 -36.55 149.69
N MET A 348 -37.35 -36.31 150.43
CA MET A 348 -36.15 -35.62 149.93
C MET A 348 -35.36 -36.52 148.98
N ILE A 349 -35.24 -37.80 149.32
CA ILE A 349 -34.61 -38.81 148.45
C ILE A 349 -35.38 -38.92 147.13
N ALA A 350 -36.71 -38.98 147.17
CA ALA A 350 -37.55 -39.03 145.98
C ALA A 350 -37.39 -37.80 145.09
N ALA A 351 -37.40 -36.58 145.66
CA ALA A 351 -37.21 -35.34 144.88
C ALA A 351 -35.78 -35.22 144.30
N LYS A 352 -34.75 -35.59 145.07
CA LYS A 352 -33.37 -35.63 144.57
C LYS A 352 -33.19 -36.67 143.47
N ALA A 353 -33.85 -37.83 143.59
CA ALA A 353 -33.88 -38.85 142.55
C ALA A 353 -34.57 -38.33 141.28
N GLN A 354 -35.70 -37.61 141.41
CA GLN A 354 -36.40 -36.98 140.28
C GLN A 354 -35.52 -35.93 139.57
N LEU A 355 -34.83 -35.07 140.31
CA LEU A 355 -33.88 -34.11 139.71
C LEU A 355 -32.71 -34.83 139.01
N ALA A 356 -32.16 -35.87 139.62
CA ALA A 356 -31.09 -36.67 139.02
C ALA A 356 -31.57 -37.37 137.74
N GLU A 357 -32.80 -37.86 137.72
CA GLU A 357 -33.45 -38.48 136.55
C GLU A 357 -33.66 -37.47 135.43
N VAL A 358 -34.21 -36.29 135.71
CA VAL A 358 -34.39 -35.23 134.70
C VAL A 358 -33.04 -34.77 134.14
N ARG A 359 -32.01 -34.62 134.99
CA ARG A 359 -30.64 -34.33 134.55
C ARG A 359 -30.08 -35.45 133.67
N ALA A 360 -30.27 -36.72 134.05
CA ALA A 360 -29.86 -37.87 133.22
C ALA A 360 -30.59 -37.89 131.87
N ASN A 361 -31.87 -37.53 131.84
CA ASN A 361 -32.64 -37.37 130.61
C ASN A 361 -32.09 -36.22 129.76
N MET A 362 -31.75 -35.06 130.33
CA MET A 362 -31.11 -33.94 129.60
C MET A 362 -29.82 -34.39 128.93
N ARG A 363 -28.95 -35.11 129.64
CA ARG A 363 -27.72 -35.66 129.06
C ARG A 363 -28.01 -36.61 127.90
N THR A 364 -29.06 -37.43 128.03
CA THR A 364 -29.50 -38.35 126.98
C THR A 364 -30.03 -37.58 125.76
N GLN A 365 -30.83 -36.54 125.95
CA GLN A 365 -31.37 -35.73 124.85
C GLN A 365 -30.28 -34.92 124.14
N VAL A 366 -29.34 -34.32 124.88
CA VAL A 366 -28.19 -33.60 124.29
C VAL A 366 -27.33 -34.57 123.47
N ARG A 367 -27.02 -35.76 124.00
CA ARG A 367 -26.29 -36.79 123.23
C ARG A 367 -27.05 -37.21 121.98
N LYS A 368 -28.36 -37.48 122.08
CA LYS A 368 -29.21 -37.80 120.92
C LYS A 368 -29.21 -36.68 119.89
N LEU A 369 -29.27 -35.42 120.32
CA LEU A 369 -29.22 -34.26 119.44
C LEU A 369 -27.87 -34.10 118.74
N VAL A 370 -26.76 -34.27 119.48
CA VAL A 370 -25.41 -34.24 118.89
C VAL A 370 -25.22 -35.38 117.89
N THR A 371 -25.67 -36.59 118.22
CA THR A 371 -25.69 -37.72 117.27
C THR A 371 -26.59 -37.41 116.07
N GLY A 372 -27.72 -36.73 116.28
CA GLY A 372 -28.60 -36.26 115.21
C GLY A 372 -27.91 -35.27 114.27
N ILE A 373 -27.20 -34.26 114.80
CA ILE A 373 -26.43 -33.29 114.01
C ILE A 373 -25.32 -33.98 113.21
N GLU A 374 -24.64 -34.96 113.81
CA GLU A 374 -23.61 -35.74 113.12
C GLU A 374 -24.22 -36.62 112.01
N GLN A 375 -25.39 -37.22 112.25
CA GLN A 375 -26.16 -37.95 111.24
C GLN A 375 -26.63 -37.02 110.12
N ASP A 376 -27.12 -35.82 110.44
CA ASP A 376 -27.57 -34.82 109.47
C ASP A 376 -26.41 -34.33 108.61
N TYR A 377 -25.25 -34.01 109.20
CA TYR A 377 -24.05 -33.64 108.44
C TYR A 377 -23.62 -34.77 107.50
N ASN A 378 -23.58 -36.01 107.98
CA ASN A 378 -23.21 -37.16 107.15
C ASN A 378 -24.20 -37.38 106.01
N SER A 379 -25.50 -37.19 106.27
CA SER A 379 -26.58 -37.25 105.27
C SER A 379 -26.41 -36.16 104.19
N ILE A 380 -26.19 -34.91 104.59
CA ILE A 380 -25.98 -33.79 103.67
C ILE A 380 -24.68 -33.97 102.88
N ASN A 381 -23.61 -34.44 103.52
CA ASN A 381 -22.34 -34.72 102.85
C ASN A 381 -22.47 -35.85 101.83
N ALA A 382 -23.21 -36.92 102.16
CA ALA A 382 -23.54 -37.98 101.22
C ALA A 382 -24.39 -37.47 100.05
N ASN A 383 -25.32 -36.53 100.29
CA ASN A 383 -26.10 -35.86 99.26
C ASN A 383 -25.22 -35.02 98.32
N VAL A 384 -24.32 -34.20 98.87
CA VAL A 384 -23.34 -33.42 98.07
C VAL A 384 -22.48 -34.35 97.22
N ALA A 385 -21.94 -35.43 97.80
CA ALA A 385 -21.17 -36.42 97.04
C ALA A 385 -22.02 -37.18 96.00
N GLY A 386 -23.33 -37.31 96.21
CA GLY A 386 -24.28 -37.83 95.22
C GLY A 386 -24.47 -36.88 94.04
N LEU A 387 -24.78 -35.61 94.34
CA LEU A 387 -24.96 -34.55 93.34
C LEU A 387 -23.68 -34.27 92.54
N GLU A 388 -22.49 -34.33 93.17
CA GLU A 388 -21.20 -34.22 92.47
C GLU A 388 -20.97 -35.37 91.50
N ARG A 389 -21.34 -36.61 91.88
CA ARG A 389 -21.28 -37.76 90.98
C ARG A 389 -22.25 -37.61 89.81
N GLN A 390 -23.49 -37.18 90.06
CA GLN A 390 -24.47 -36.93 89.00
C GLN A 390 -24.01 -35.81 88.05
N MET A 391 -23.44 -34.73 88.59
CA MET A 391 -22.86 -33.64 87.80
C MET A 391 -21.72 -34.12 86.90
N ASN A 392 -20.80 -34.92 87.44
CA ASN A 392 -19.70 -35.47 86.65
C ASN A 392 -20.22 -36.43 85.56
N GLN A 393 -21.18 -37.31 85.90
CA GLN A 393 -21.80 -38.20 84.92
C GLN A 393 -22.54 -37.44 83.80
N LEU A 394 -23.26 -36.36 84.14
CA LEU A 394 -23.93 -35.53 83.14
C LEU A 394 -22.91 -34.76 82.29
N LYS A 395 -21.84 -34.25 82.90
CA LYS A 395 -20.75 -33.58 82.19
C LYS A 395 -20.06 -34.51 81.19
N ASP A 396 -19.76 -35.75 81.58
CA ASP A 396 -19.13 -36.74 80.69
C ASP A 396 -20.07 -37.05 79.51
N LYS A 397 -21.36 -37.32 79.79
CA LYS A 397 -22.38 -37.52 78.75
C LYS A 397 -22.52 -36.32 77.80
N TYR A 398 -22.48 -35.10 78.34
CA TYR A 398 -22.55 -33.87 77.53
C TYR A 398 -21.32 -33.71 76.64
N GLN A 399 -20.11 -34.02 77.15
CA GLN A 399 -18.88 -33.97 76.36
C GLN A 399 -18.88 -34.99 75.22
N ASP A 400 -19.34 -36.21 75.48
CA ASP A 400 -19.49 -37.25 74.46
C ASP A 400 -20.49 -36.84 73.38
N GLN A 401 -21.68 -36.35 73.78
CA GLN A 401 -22.69 -35.85 72.84
C GLN A 401 -22.19 -34.65 72.02
N ASN A 402 -21.49 -33.70 72.66
CA ASN A 402 -20.94 -32.54 71.96
C ASN A 402 -19.86 -32.94 70.95
N ARG A 403 -19.07 -34.00 71.21
CA ARG A 403 -18.09 -34.50 70.25
C ARG A 403 -18.77 -35.06 69.00
N VAL A 404 -19.83 -35.84 69.17
CA VAL A 404 -20.64 -36.38 68.07
C VAL A 404 -21.29 -35.26 67.26
N GLU A 405 -21.81 -34.23 67.91
CA GLU A 405 -22.41 -33.06 67.26
C GLU A 405 -21.42 -32.25 66.42
N VAL A 406 -20.18 -32.06 66.90
CA VAL A 406 -19.14 -31.34 66.15
C VAL A 406 -18.78 -32.08 64.86
N GLU A 407 -18.58 -33.40 64.93
CA GLU A 407 -18.27 -34.24 63.76
C GLU A 407 -19.45 -34.29 62.78
N TYR A 408 -20.69 -34.40 63.29
CA TYR A 408 -21.91 -34.27 62.49
C TYR A 408 -21.94 -32.96 61.69
N ARG A 409 -21.69 -31.81 62.34
CA ARG A 409 -21.68 -30.49 61.68
C ARG A 409 -20.54 -30.31 60.69
N GLU A 410 -19.42 -31.00 60.86
CA GLU A 410 -18.34 -30.99 59.88
C GLU A 410 -18.75 -31.72 58.61
N LEU A 411 -19.27 -32.95 58.74
CA LEU A 411 -19.79 -33.74 57.61
C LEU A 411 -20.96 -33.04 56.92
N GLN A 412 -21.86 -32.40 57.68
CA GLN A 412 -22.97 -31.63 57.12
C GLN A 412 -22.47 -30.43 56.29
N ARG A 413 -21.46 -29.70 56.76
CA ARG A 413 -20.85 -28.59 56.01
C ARG A 413 -20.14 -29.06 54.75
N GLU A 414 -19.48 -30.22 54.79
CA GLU A 414 -18.87 -30.84 53.60
C GLU A 414 -19.94 -31.13 52.53
N VAL A 415 -21.07 -31.74 52.92
CA VAL A 415 -22.21 -32.01 52.03
C VAL A 415 -22.78 -30.73 51.45
N GLU A 416 -23.03 -29.70 52.28
CA GLU A 416 -23.60 -28.44 51.83
C GLU A 416 -22.66 -27.69 50.87
N SER A 417 -21.35 -27.70 51.14
CA SER A 417 -20.33 -27.14 50.25
C SER A 417 -20.33 -27.84 48.90
N ASN A 418 -20.27 -29.17 48.89
CA ASN A 418 -20.29 -29.97 47.66
C ASN A 418 -21.59 -29.75 46.86
N ARG A 419 -22.73 -29.66 47.56
CA ARG A 419 -24.03 -29.38 46.94
C ARG A 419 -24.05 -28.01 46.29
N ARG A 420 -23.57 -26.97 46.98
CA ARG A 420 -23.55 -25.60 46.45
C ARG A 420 -22.65 -25.47 45.21
N ILE A 421 -21.49 -26.12 45.22
CA ILE A 421 -20.59 -26.14 44.05
C ILE A 421 -21.27 -26.89 42.89
N TYR A 422 -21.85 -28.06 43.15
CA TYR A 422 -22.61 -28.82 42.15
C TYR A 422 -23.75 -27.99 41.53
N GLU A 423 -24.59 -27.34 42.34
CA GLU A 423 -25.69 -26.49 41.87
C GLU A 423 -25.19 -25.30 41.04
N THR A 424 -24.08 -24.67 41.45
CA THR A 424 -23.48 -23.56 40.71
C THR A 424 -23.03 -24.01 39.32
N PHE A 425 -22.34 -25.15 39.22
CA PHE A 425 -21.92 -25.72 37.94
C PHE A 425 -23.11 -26.19 37.10
N LEU A 426 -24.16 -26.73 37.73
CA LEU A 426 -25.37 -27.18 37.05
C LEU A 426 -26.11 -26.01 36.43
N ASN A 427 -26.26 -24.91 37.17
CA ASN A 427 -26.85 -23.68 36.65
C ASN A 427 -26.00 -23.11 35.52
N ARG A 428 -24.67 -23.12 35.64
CA ARG A 428 -23.76 -22.68 34.58
C ARG A 428 -23.87 -23.53 33.31
N MET A 429 -24.03 -24.84 33.44
CA MET A 429 -24.27 -25.75 32.32
C MET A 429 -25.61 -25.43 31.65
N LYS A 430 -26.69 -25.22 32.42
CA LYS A 430 -28.02 -24.84 31.89
C LYS A 430 -27.99 -23.49 31.17
N GLU A 431 -27.29 -22.49 31.73
CA GLU A 431 -27.08 -21.19 31.08
C GLU A 431 -26.31 -21.33 29.76
N THR A 432 -25.20 -22.08 29.76
CA THR A 432 -24.37 -22.31 28.56
C THR A 432 -25.16 -23.05 27.47
N GLY A 433 -26.00 -24.01 27.88
CA GLY A 433 -26.91 -24.72 26.98
C GLY A 433 -27.99 -23.80 26.38
N ALA A 434 -28.61 -22.93 27.18
CA ALA A 434 -29.61 -21.98 26.70
C ALA A 434 -29.03 -20.89 25.79
N VAL A 435 -27.77 -20.48 26.02
CA VAL A 435 -27.06 -19.50 25.18
C VAL A 435 -26.64 -20.10 23.83
N ALA A 436 -26.48 -21.43 23.74
CA ALA A 436 -26.20 -22.10 22.47
C ALA A 436 -27.34 -21.95 21.45
N ASP A 437 -28.58 -21.73 21.91
CA ASP A 437 -29.76 -21.55 21.05
C ASP A 437 -29.93 -20.11 20.53
N PHE A 438 -29.30 -19.11 21.16
CA PHE A 438 -29.40 -17.70 20.73
C PHE A 438 -28.32 -17.36 19.70
N ASP A 439 -28.67 -17.58 18.44
CA ASP A 439 -27.84 -17.38 17.27
C ASP A 439 -27.82 -15.92 16.81
N ALA A 440 -27.08 -15.06 17.52
CA ALA A 440 -26.70 -13.75 16.97
C ALA A 440 -25.42 -13.95 16.14
N ALA A 441 -25.58 -14.06 14.82
CA ALA A 441 -24.45 -14.05 13.90
C ALA A 441 -23.69 -12.71 14.03
N HIS A 442 -22.47 -12.77 14.58
CA HIS A 442 -21.57 -11.62 14.81
C HIS A 442 -21.14 -10.90 13.52
N ALA A 443 -21.42 -11.49 12.37
CA ALA A 443 -21.28 -10.85 11.09
C ALA A 443 -22.51 -11.08 10.23
N ARG A 444 -22.96 -10.02 9.55
CA ARG A 444 -24.13 -10.07 8.66
C ARG A 444 -23.91 -9.22 7.42
N PHE A 445 -24.49 -9.66 6.30
CA PHE A 445 -24.47 -8.87 5.07
C PHE A 445 -25.27 -7.59 5.27
N THR A 446 -24.63 -6.47 4.94
CA THR A 446 -25.34 -5.20 4.73
C THR A 446 -25.81 -5.15 3.28
N ASP A 447 -24.89 -5.41 2.35
CA ASP A 447 -25.15 -5.50 0.92
C ASP A 447 -24.49 -6.76 0.37
N ASN A 448 -25.23 -7.57 -0.41
CA ASN A 448 -24.62 -8.66 -1.17
C ASN A 448 -23.91 -8.12 -2.42
N ALA A 449 -22.91 -8.85 -2.90
CA ALA A 449 -22.26 -8.54 -4.16
C ALA A 449 -23.22 -8.72 -5.34
N GLU A 450 -23.35 -7.66 -6.13
CA GLU A 450 -24.05 -7.68 -7.41
C GLU A 450 -23.06 -7.76 -8.60
N PRO A 451 -23.46 -8.36 -9.73
CA PRO A 451 -22.65 -8.39 -10.94
C PRO A 451 -22.41 -6.97 -11.48
N PRO A 452 -21.15 -6.50 -11.55
CA PRO A 452 -20.86 -5.13 -12.00
C PRO A 452 -21.11 -4.95 -13.50
N LEU A 453 -21.68 -3.80 -13.89
CA LEU A 453 -22.00 -3.47 -15.29
C LEU A 453 -20.76 -3.18 -16.15
N TYR A 454 -19.70 -2.65 -15.53
CA TYR A 454 -18.49 -2.22 -16.23
C TYR A 454 -17.24 -2.93 -15.69
N PRO A 455 -16.27 -3.25 -16.56
CA PRO A 455 -15.03 -3.88 -16.12
C PRO A 455 -14.16 -2.90 -15.32
N ALA A 456 -13.55 -3.40 -14.24
CA ALA A 456 -12.67 -2.63 -13.38
C ALA A 456 -11.28 -2.45 -14.02
N LYS A 457 -10.80 -3.46 -14.75
CA LYS A 457 -9.49 -3.46 -15.43
C LYS A 457 -9.57 -4.20 -16.78
N PRO A 458 -8.72 -3.86 -17.76
CA PRO A 458 -7.85 -2.69 -17.80
C PRO A 458 -8.65 -1.40 -18.07
N LYS A 459 -8.16 -0.24 -17.60
CA LYS A 459 -8.77 1.07 -17.87
C LYS A 459 -8.48 1.50 -19.32
N LYS A 460 -9.15 0.87 -20.30
CA LYS A 460 -8.87 0.98 -21.74
C LYS A 460 -8.74 2.43 -22.22
N LYS A 461 -9.59 3.33 -21.73
CA LYS A 461 -9.55 4.78 -22.06
C LYS A 461 -8.25 5.45 -21.62
N LEU A 462 -7.77 5.19 -20.40
CA LEU A 462 -6.54 5.79 -19.88
C LEU A 462 -5.31 5.28 -20.62
N ILE A 463 -5.26 3.97 -20.90
CA ILE A 463 -4.13 3.36 -21.62
C ILE A 463 -4.07 3.89 -23.06
N ALA A 464 -5.22 4.03 -23.74
CA ALA A 464 -5.28 4.60 -25.08
C ALA A 464 -4.79 6.06 -25.13
N ILE A 465 -5.21 6.90 -24.17
CA ILE A 465 -4.75 8.29 -24.06
C ILE A 465 -3.23 8.34 -23.81
N ALA A 466 -2.73 7.51 -22.89
CA ALA A 466 -1.31 7.43 -22.60
C ALA A 466 -0.49 6.99 -23.82
N ALA A 467 -0.98 6.02 -24.59
CA ALA A 467 -0.33 5.55 -25.81
C ALA A 467 -0.24 6.62 -26.90
N VAL A 468 -1.32 7.38 -27.12
CA VAL A 468 -1.32 8.53 -28.05
C VAL A 468 -0.29 9.57 -27.61
N PHE A 469 -0.28 9.93 -26.32
CA PHE A 469 0.63 10.94 -25.80
C PHE A 469 2.10 10.52 -25.90
N LEU A 470 2.43 9.29 -25.47
CA LEU A 470 3.78 8.76 -25.50
C LEU A 470 4.31 8.59 -26.93
N SER A 471 3.49 8.07 -27.86
CA SER A 471 3.88 7.91 -29.26
C SER A 471 4.06 9.25 -29.97
N PHE A 472 3.21 10.24 -29.69
CA PHE A 472 3.36 11.61 -30.18
C PHE A 472 4.66 12.24 -29.71
N LEU A 473 4.94 12.18 -28.40
CA LEU A 473 6.16 12.73 -27.82
C LEU A 473 7.41 12.09 -28.44
N PHE A 474 7.40 10.76 -28.58
CA PHE A 474 8.49 10.02 -29.21
C PHE A 474 8.69 10.45 -30.67
N ALA A 475 7.62 10.57 -31.46
CA ALA A 475 7.70 11.02 -32.85
C ALA A 475 8.25 12.45 -32.98
N CYS A 476 7.87 13.36 -32.07
CA CYS A 476 8.43 14.71 -32.03
C CYS A 476 9.94 14.69 -31.78
N VAL A 477 10.41 13.89 -30.81
CA VAL A 477 11.84 13.76 -30.50
C VAL A 477 12.60 13.20 -31.71
N VAL A 478 12.10 12.14 -32.34
CA VAL A 478 12.73 11.56 -33.54
C VAL A 478 12.78 12.57 -34.70
N ALA A 479 11.72 13.35 -34.92
CA ALA A 479 11.71 14.41 -35.93
C ALA A 479 12.75 15.50 -35.65
N LEU A 480 12.90 15.91 -34.39
CA LEU A 480 13.92 16.89 -33.98
C LEU A 480 15.34 16.34 -34.17
N ILE A 481 15.60 15.08 -33.77
CA ILE A 481 16.89 14.41 -33.98
C ILE A 481 17.21 14.32 -35.47
N HIS A 482 16.26 13.87 -36.28
CA HIS A 482 16.43 13.79 -37.74
C HIS A 482 16.75 15.16 -38.34
N SER A 483 16.09 16.22 -37.87
CA SER A 483 16.40 17.59 -38.30
C SER A 483 17.76 18.06 -37.83
N ALA A 484 18.16 17.76 -36.60
CA ALA A 484 19.46 18.15 -36.04
C ALA A 484 20.64 17.47 -36.77
N LEU A 485 20.45 16.24 -37.25
CA LEU A 485 21.44 15.52 -38.05
C LEU A 485 21.52 16.01 -39.51
N THR A 486 20.58 16.83 -39.97
CA THR A 486 20.52 17.34 -41.35
C THR A 486 21.11 18.75 -41.43
N ASP A 487 22.44 18.87 -41.55
CA ASP A 487 23.13 20.17 -41.66
C ASP A 487 23.22 20.67 -43.12
N THR A 488 22.13 21.19 -43.67
CA THR A 488 22.07 21.80 -45.02
C THR A 488 21.62 23.26 -44.96
N ILE A 489 21.89 24.03 -46.02
CA ILE A 489 21.41 25.41 -46.16
C ILE A 489 19.99 25.39 -46.72
N THR A 490 19.05 25.96 -45.99
CA THR A 490 17.61 25.99 -46.36
C THR A 490 17.07 27.40 -46.51
N ASP A 491 17.67 28.37 -45.82
CA ASP A 491 17.21 29.76 -45.75
C ASP A 491 18.33 30.75 -46.07
N GLY A 492 17.94 31.95 -46.51
CA GLY A 492 18.88 33.02 -46.87
C GLY A 492 19.76 33.45 -45.69
N ASN A 493 19.19 33.57 -44.48
CA ASN A 493 19.94 33.94 -43.28
C ASN A 493 21.03 32.92 -42.92
N GLN A 494 20.86 31.65 -43.32
CA GLN A 494 21.87 30.61 -43.11
C GLN A 494 23.07 30.78 -44.04
N VAL A 495 22.93 31.47 -45.17
CA VAL A 495 24.07 31.76 -46.07
C VAL A 495 25.07 32.68 -45.37
N GLU A 496 24.59 33.79 -44.81
CA GLU A 496 25.45 34.75 -44.13
C GLU A 496 26.01 34.17 -42.82
N SER A 497 25.15 33.57 -41.99
CA SER A 497 25.57 33.04 -40.69
C SER A 497 26.41 31.76 -40.76
N LYS A 498 26.14 30.84 -41.71
CA LYS A 498 26.91 29.59 -41.82
C LYS A 498 28.06 29.68 -42.80
N LEU A 499 27.95 30.42 -43.92
CA LEU A 499 28.98 30.42 -44.96
C LEU A 499 29.91 31.65 -44.90
N ALA A 500 29.58 32.66 -44.08
CA ALA A 500 30.29 33.94 -44.03
C ALA A 500 30.42 34.59 -45.42
N ALA A 501 29.42 34.37 -46.29
CA ALA A 501 29.38 34.89 -47.65
C ALA A 501 28.12 35.74 -47.83
N LYS A 502 28.24 36.79 -48.64
CA LYS A 502 27.13 37.69 -48.96
C LYS A 502 26.04 36.95 -49.73
N LEU A 503 24.77 37.13 -49.35
CA LEU A 503 23.65 36.61 -50.12
C LEU A 503 23.30 37.58 -51.27
N LEU A 504 23.45 37.15 -52.52
CA LEU A 504 23.06 37.96 -53.69
C LEU A 504 21.56 37.88 -53.98
N GLY A 505 20.94 36.76 -53.64
CA GLY A 505 19.50 36.60 -53.75
C GLY A 505 19.03 35.17 -53.56
N VAL A 506 17.71 35.02 -53.42
CA VAL A 506 17.03 33.75 -53.20
C VAL A 506 16.13 33.43 -54.39
N ILE A 507 16.41 32.32 -55.07
CA ILE A 507 15.66 31.90 -56.24
C ILE A 507 14.60 30.86 -55.84
N PRO A 508 13.30 31.12 -56.11
CA PRO A 508 12.26 30.17 -55.80
C PRO A 508 12.37 28.89 -56.63
N LEU A 509 11.98 27.77 -56.04
CA LEU A 509 11.79 26.52 -56.77
C LEU A 509 10.67 26.69 -57.80
N GLN A 510 11.05 26.65 -59.08
CA GLN A 510 10.10 26.63 -60.18
C GLN A 510 9.85 25.17 -60.61
N LYS A 511 8.61 24.70 -60.42
CA LYS A 511 8.20 23.35 -60.83
C LYS A 511 7.90 23.34 -62.34
N THR A 512 8.72 22.65 -63.13
CA THR A 512 8.53 22.47 -64.58
C THR A 512 8.54 20.99 -64.95
N LYS A 513 7.75 20.59 -65.97
CA LYS A 513 7.82 19.26 -66.56
C LYS A 513 9.03 19.21 -67.51
N GLY A 514 10.20 18.89 -66.98
CA GLY A 514 11.47 18.85 -67.75
C GLY A 514 12.43 20.00 -67.43
N ARG A 515 13.42 20.23 -68.31
CA ARG A 515 14.39 21.34 -68.17
C ARG A 515 13.71 22.70 -68.36
N LEU A 516 14.19 23.71 -67.65
CA LEU A 516 13.73 25.10 -67.79
C LEU A 516 14.07 25.62 -69.19
N ASP A 517 13.04 26.02 -69.93
CA ASP A 517 13.16 26.72 -71.23
C ASP A 517 13.47 28.21 -70.99
N TYR A 518 14.27 28.83 -71.86
CA TYR A 518 14.63 30.25 -71.77
C TYR A 518 13.40 31.16 -71.78
N LYS A 519 12.31 30.75 -72.44
CA LYS A 519 11.03 31.46 -72.47
C LYS A 519 10.39 31.62 -71.09
N THR A 520 10.76 30.78 -70.12
CA THR A 520 10.22 30.83 -68.75
C THR A 520 10.50 32.19 -68.09
N PHE A 521 11.66 32.79 -68.36
CA PHE A 521 12.03 34.09 -67.80
C PHE A 521 11.13 35.23 -68.28
N PHE A 522 10.60 35.14 -69.50
CA PHE A 522 9.69 36.13 -70.08
C PHE A 522 8.20 35.83 -69.82
N SER A 523 7.88 34.70 -69.20
CA SER A 523 6.49 34.30 -68.93
C SER A 523 5.85 35.08 -67.78
N LYS A 524 4.64 35.60 -67.99
CA LYS A 524 3.84 36.26 -66.94
C LYS A 524 3.56 35.33 -65.74
N GLN A 525 3.45 34.02 -65.96
CA GLN A 525 3.18 33.02 -64.90
C GLN A 525 4.39 32.78 -63.98
N ALA A 526 5.57 33.22 -64.40
CA ALA A 526 6.83 33.08 -63.66
C ALA A 526 7.43 34.45 -63.26
N SER A 527 6.59 35.49 -63.12
CA SER A 527 7.03 36.85 -62.78
C SER A 527 7.91 36.91 -61.54
N GLY A 528 7.55 36.21 -60.47
CA GLY A 528 8.37 36.13 -59.24
C GLY A 528 9.70 35.40 -59.40
N PHE A 529 9.85 34.53 -60.41
CA PHE A 529 11.13 33.89 -60.74
C PHE A 529 12.04 34.85 -61.51
N ALA A 530 11.49 35.55 -62.52
CA ALA A 530 12.23 36.57 -63.26
C ALA A 530 12.66 37.74 -62.36
N GLU A 531 11.79 38.17 -61.45
CA GLU A 531 12.10 39.25 -60.52
C GLU A 531 13.20 38.88 -59.54
N ALA A 532 13.23 37.63 -59.04
CA ALA A 532 14.33 37.15 -58.20
C ALA A 532 15.69 37.25 -58.90
N TRP A 533 15.77 36.97 -60.21
CA TRP A 533 17.00 37.14 -60.99
C TRP A 533 17.36 38.61 -61.24
N ARG A 534 16.36 39.50 -61.40
CA ARG A 534 16.61 40.96 -61.44
C ARG A 534 17.16 41.45 -60.11
N THR A 535 16.68 40.94 -58.98
CA THR A 535 17.24 41.23 -57.65
C THR A 535 18.70 40.78 -57.55
N VAL A 536 19.01 39.55 -58.00
CA VAL A 536 20.40 39.04 -58.03
C VAL A 536 21.29 39.94 -58.90
N ARG A 537 20.82 40.33 -60.10
CA ARG A 537 21.54 41.28 -60.96
C ARG A 537 21.84 42.59 -60.24
N THR A 538 20.83 43.20 -59.61
CA THR A 538 21.01 44.46 -58.88
C THR A 538 22.01 44.29 -57.74
N GLY A 539 21.92 43.21 -56.95
CA GLY A 539 22.86 42.91 -55.87
C GLY A 539 24.30 42.70 -56.36
N TYR A 540 24.47 42.05 -57.51
CA TYR A 540 25.77 41.90 -58.16
C TYR A 540 26.33 43.24 -58.65
N LEU A 541 25.54 44.05 -59.39
CA LEU A 541 25.97 45.35 -59.92
C LEU A 541 26.36 46.33 -58.80
N LEU A 542 25.59 46.38 -57.71
CA LEU A 542 25.92 47.20 -56.54
C LEU A 542 27.24 46.80 -55.86
N SER A 543 27.67 45.54 -56.04
CA SER A 543 28.95 45.04 -55.49
C SER A 543 30.15 45.38 -56.37
N HIS A 544 29.94 45.99 -57.55
CA HIS A 544 30.96 46.31 -58.55
C HIS A 544 30.90 47.77 -59.01
N LEU A 545 30.33 48.67 -58.22
CA LEU A 545 30.22 50.09 -58.60
C LEU A 545 31.60 50.77 -58.74
N GLU A 546 32.60 50.29 -58.02
CA GLU A 546 33.96 50.86 -57.96
C GLU A 546 35.01 50.03 -58.73
N ASP A 547 34.61 48.88 -59.29
CA ASP A 547 35.52 47.95 -59.98
C ASP A 547 35.40 48.06 -61.51
N SER A 548 36.54 48.01 -62.21
CA SER A 548 36.58 47.97 -63.68
C SER A 548 36.37 46.57 -64.29
N GLY A 549 36.17 45.55 -63.45
CA GLY A 549 36.00 44.17 -63.88
C GLY A 549 34.64 43.92 -64.57
N ASN A 550 34.68 43.28 -65.74
CA ASN A 550 33.49 42.97 -66.54
C ASN A 550 33.36 41.48 -66.87
N SER A 551 34.13 40.61 -66.22
CA SER A 551 34.05 39.16 -66.36
C SER A 551 33.71 38.46 -65.04
N LEU A 552 32.81 37.48 -65.10
CA LEU A 552 32.44 36.65 -63.96
C LEU A 552 32.28 35.19 -64.36
N CYS A 553 32.52 34.28 -63.43
CA CYS A 553 32.15 32.87 -63.59
C CYS A 553 31.12 32.44 -62.54
N VAL A 554 30.32 31.42 -62.91
CA VAL A 554 29.31 30.83 -62.02
C VAL A 554 29.70 29.39 -61.73
N THR A 555 29.76 29.04 -60.45
CA THR A 555 30.12 27.68 -60.01
C THR A 555 29.28 27.21 -58.83
N SER A 556 29.45 25.96 -58.41
CA SER A 556 28.76 25.35 -57.27
C SER A 556 29.62 24.29 -56.58
N THR A 557 29.15 23.73 -55.47
CA THR A 557 29.86 22.65 -54.76
C THR A 557 29.77 21.34 -55.54
N ALA A 558 28.54 20.95 -55.92
CA ALA A 558 28.22 19.65 -56.48
C ALA A 558 27.36 19.75 -57.76
N PRO A 559 27.31 18.67 -58.58
CA PRO A 559 26.48 18.64 -59.78
C PRO A 559 24.99 18.83 -59.48
N GLY A 560 24.28 19.61 -60.31
CA GLY A 560 22.82 19.77 -60.23
C GLY A 560 22.33 20.73 -59.14
N GLU A 561 23.19 21.65 -58.68
CA GLU A 561 22.78 22.78 -57.82
C GLU A 561 22.15 23.93 -58.60
N GLY A 562 22.26 23.90 -59.94
CA GLY A 562 21.64 24.86 -60.84
C GLY A 562 22.58 25.94 -61.37
N LYS A 563 23.90 25.74 -61.30
CA LYS A 563 24.93 26.61 -61.89
C LYS A 563 24.59 27.11 -63.29
N SER A 564 24.26 26.20 -64.21
CA SER A 564 23.91 26.49 -65.60
C SER A 564 22.60 27.27 -65.72
N THR A 565 21.60 26.92 -64.91
CA THR A 565 20.36 27.71 -64.84
C THR A 565 20.63 29.10 -64.29
N ALA A 566 21.55 29.23 -63.33
CA ALA A 566 21.89 30.49 -62.72
C ALA A 566 22.69 31.40 -63.64
N SER A 567 23.74 30.88 -64.29
CA SER A 567 24.51 31.61 -65.30
C SER A 567 23.61 32.10 -66.42
N PHE A 568 22.76 31.23 -66.96
CA PHE A 568 21.82 31.60 -68.02
C PHE A 568 20.84 32.71 -67.62
N ASN A 569 20.12 32.56 -66.50
CA ASN A 569 19.10 33.54 -66.10
C ASN A 569 19.71 34.83 -65.54
N LEU A 570 20.90 34.77 -64.92
CA LEU A 570 21.64 35.96 -64.51
C LEU A 570 22.09 36.74 -65.75
N SER A 571 22.64 36.07 -66.76
CA SER A 571 23.01 36.70 -68.03
C SER A 571 21.80 37.31 -68.75
N LEU A 572 20.64 36.63 -68.70
CA LEU A 572 19.41 37.15 -69.29
C LEU A 572 18.85 38.36 -68.53
N ALA A 573 19.02 38.40 -67.20
CA ALA A 573 18.68 39.58 -66.41
C ALA A 573 19.64 40.75 -66.72
N MET A 574 20.95 40.49 -66.81
CA MET A 574 21.97 41.48 -67.16
C MET A 574 21.76 42.05 -68.57
N SER A 575 21.36 41.20 -69.54
CA SER A 575 21.16 41.60 -70.94
C SER A 575 19.96 42.51 -71.19
N GLN A 576 19.17 42.81 -70.16
CA GLN A 576 18.17 43.87 -70.20
C GLN A 576 18.79 45.28 -70.14
N LEU A 577 20.03 45.41 -69.67
CA LEU A 577 20.71 46.69 -69.45
C LEU A 577 22.08 46.77 -70.16
N GLU A 578 22.75 45.64 -70.36
CA GLU A 578 24.14 45.53 -70.85
C GLU A 578 24.21 44.58 -72.07
N ARG A 579 25.27 44.67 -72.90
CA ARG A 579 25.58 43.62 -73.88
C ARG A 579 26.34 42.50 -73.19
N VAL A 580 25.75 41.31 -73.16
CA VAL A 580 26.26 40.18 -72.38
C VAL A 580 26.61 39.02 -73.29
N ILE A 581 27.76 38.38 -73.05
CA ILE A 581 28.07 37.06 -73.61
C ILE A 581 28.14 36.01 -72.49
N LEU A 582 27.44 34.89 -72.68
CA LEU A 582 27.52 33.72 -71.82
C LEU A 582 28.32 32.61 -72.52
N ILE A 583 29.35 32.11 -71.86
CA ILE A 583 30.21 31.03 -72.35
C ILE A 583 29.95 29.77 -71.54
N GLU A 584 29.58 28.67 -72.20
CA GLU A 584 29.47 27.35 -71.58
C GLU A 584 30.84 26.67 -71.55
N ALA A 585 31.53 26.80 -70.41
CA ALA A 585 32.84 26.17 -70.18
C ALA A 585 32.75 24.84 -69.38
N ASP A 586 31.54 24.37 -69.04
CA ASP A 586 31.32 22.97 -68.62
C ASP A 586 31.31 22.04 -69.84
N LEU A 587 32.50 21.80 -70.40
CA LEU A 587 32.70 20.91 -71.54
C LEU A 587 32.42 19.44 -71.22
N ARG A 588 32.22 19.08 -69.94
CA ARG A 588 31.99 17.70 -69.50
C ARG A 588 30.52 17.32 -69.56
N LYS A 589 29.62 18.21 -69.14
CA LYS A 589 28.17 17.98 -69.14
C LYS A 589 27.41 19.19 -69.67
N PRO A 590 27.55 19.53 -70.97
CA PRO A 590 26.91 20.69 -71.55
C PRO A 590 25.37 20.55 -71.56
N VAL A 591 24.70 21.65 -71.24
CA VAL A 591 23.25 21.79 -71.14
C VAL A 591 22.69 23.01 -71.88
N MET A 592 23.49 24.03 -72.22
CA MET A 592 23.01 25.28 -72.84
C MET A 592 22.39 25.07 -74.21
N GLY A 593 23.02 24.26 -75.07
CA GLY A 593 22.46 23.93 -76.38
C GLY A 593 21.05 23.34 -76.29
N LYS A 594 20.82 22.47 -75.29
CA LYS A 594 19.49 21.89 -75.02
C LYS A 594 18.51 22.91 -74.44
N MET A 595 18.96 23.84 -73.58
CA MET A 595 18.11 24.91 -73.02
C MET A 595 17.64 25.89 -74.09
N LEU A 596 18.46 26.14 -75.12
CA LEU A 596 18.17 27.05 -76.23
C LEU A 596 17.46 26.38 -77.42
N GLY A 597 17.28 25.05 -77.40
CA GLY A 597 16.71 24.31 -78.52
C GLY A 597 17.65 24.22 -79.74
N LEU A 598 18.96 24.33 -79.53
CA LEU A 598 19.98 24.27 -80.58
C LEU A 598 20.34 22.81 -80.92
N PRO A 599 20.71 22.53 -82.18
CA PRO A 599 21.19 21.21 -82.58
C PRO A 599 22.50 20.86 -81.86
N ALA A 600 22.72 19.56 -81.62
CA ALA A 600 23.89 19.05 -80.91
C ALA A 600 25.23 19.35 -81.60
N TYR A 601 25.21 19.68 -82.90
CA TYR A 601 26.40 19.97 -83.71
C TYR A 601 26.69 21.47 -83.84
N LYS A 602 25.98 22.37 -83.13
CA LYS A 602 26.28 23.81 -83.14
C LYS A 602 27.73 24.03 -82.65
N PRO A 603 28.61 24.64 -83.46
CA PRO A 603 29.97 24.97 -83.03
C PRO A 603 29.96 25.90 -81.82
N GLY A 604 30.96 25.74 -80.95
CA GLY A 604 31.04 26.46 -79.69
C GLY A 604 32.47 26.67 -79.17
N LEU A 605 32.62 26.74 -77.85
CA LEU A 605 33.88 27.01 -77.17
C LEU A 605 34.98 26.04 -77.59
N SER A 606 34.71 24.73 -77.60
CA SER A 606 35.72 23.73 -77.96
C SER A 606 36.19 23.88 -79.40
N ASN A 607 35.28 24.17 -80.32
CA ASN A 607 35.58 24.39 -81.73
C ASN A 607 36.42 25.65 -81.98
N MET A 608 36.15 26.72 -81.21
CA MET A 608 36.91 27.96 -81.26
C MET A 608 38.33 27.76 -80.72
N LEU A 609 38.48 27.13 -79.56
CA LEU A 609 39.80 26.90 -78.93
C LEU A 609 40.68 25.91 -79.70
N THR A 610 40.07 25.01 -80.48
CA THR A 610 40.79 24.10 -81.39
C THR A 610 41.05 24.70 -82.78
N GLY A 611 40.58 25.92 -83.05
CA GLY A 611 40.80 26.62 -84.31
C GLY A 611 39.97 26.09 -85.50
N THR A 612 38.95 25.26 -85.26
CA THR A 612 38.12 24.67 -86.32
C THR A 612 37.09 25.64 -86.90
N HIS A 613 36.70 26.66 -86.13
CA HIS A 613 35.66 27.65 -86.49
C HIS A 613 36.07 29.04 -86.00
N LYS A 614 35.52 30.10 -86.63
CA LYS A 614 35.74 31.49 -86.19
C LYS A 614 34.80 31.84 -85.04
N LEU A 615 35.11 32.92 -84.32
CA LEU A 615 34.34 33.38 -83.17
C LEU A 615 32.87 33.65 -83.55
N GLU A 616 32.63 34.26 -84.72
CA GLU A 616 31.30 34.61 -85.21
C GLU A 616 30.42 33.38 -85.46
N ASP A 617 30.99 32.24 -85.85
CA ASP A 617 30.27 31.00 -86.12
C ASP A 617 29.84 30.29 -84.82
N CYS A 618 30.60 30.49 -83.74
CA CYS A 618 30.43 29.85 -82.44
C CYS A 618 29.48 30.59 -81.50
N VAL A 619 29.03 31.80 -81.88
CA VAL A 619 28.11 32.61 -81.08
C VAL A 619 26.67 32.44 -81.56
N TYR A 620 25.72 32.48 -80.63
CA TYR A 620 24.28 32.46 -80.90
C TYR A 620 23.59 33.60 -80.13
N ARG A 621 22.90 34.50 -80.85
CA ARG A 621 22.11 35.56 -80.24
C ARG A 621 20.77 35.01 -79.75
N VAL A 622 20.46 35.19 -78.48
CA VAL A 622 19.17 34.80 -77.90
C VAL A 622 18.09 35.80 -78.34
N PRO A 623 16.95 35.34 -78.90
CA PRO A 623 15.86 36.21 -79.33
C PRO A 623 15.38 37.15 -78.22
N ASP A 624 14.97 38.36 -78.60
CA ASP A 624 14.39 39.38 -77.71
C ASP A 624 15.29 39.79 -76.52
N SER A 625 16.62 39.66 -76.65
CA SER A 625 17.57 40.02 -75.61
C SER A 625 18.90 40.52 -76.17
N GLN A 626 19.72 41.22 -75.36
CA GLN A 626 21.11 41.55 -75.70
C GLN A 626 22.11 40.46 -75.28
N LEU A 627 21.65 39.21 -75.18
CA LEU A 627 22.44 38.07 -74.75
C LEU A 627 22.93 37.25 -75.93
N ASP A 628 24.25 37.17 -76.07
CA ASP A 628 24.93 36.23 -76.93
C ASP A 628 25.38 35.01 -76.12
N VAL A 629 25.28 33.81 -76.68
CA VAL A 629 25.65 32.55 -76.01
C VAL A 629 26.63 31.77 -76.87
N MET A 630 27.76 31.39 -76.30
CA MET A 630 28.70 30.43 -76.84
C MET A 630 28.51 29.10 -76.10
N VAL A 631 27.93 28.11 -76.78
CA VAL A 631 27.74 26.75 -76.23
C VAL A 631 29.08 26.01 -76.12
N ALA A 632 29.14 24.85 -75.46
CA ALA A 632 30.38 24.09 -75.32
C ALA A 632 30.99 23.64 -76.65
N GLY A 633 30.16 23.32 -77.65
CA GLY A 633 30.59 22.78 -78.94
C GLY A 633 30.81 21.27 -78.94
N ALA A 634 31.67 20.77 -79.82
CA ALA A 634 32.00 19.35 -79.92
C ALA A 634 32.59 18.79 -78.61
N MET A 635 32.27 17.54 -78.27
CA MET A 635 32.85 16.88 -77.08
C MET A 635 34.35 16.65 -77.27
N VAL A 636 35.13 17.00 -76.25
CA VAL A 636 36.59 16.86 -76.22
C VAL A 636 37.03 15.85 -75.17
N SER A 637 38.13 15.14 -75.42
CA SER A 637 38.70 14.14 -74.50
C SER A 637 39.46 14.77 -73.33
N THR A 638 40.06 15.96 -73.51
CA THR A 638 40.82 16.68 -72.47
C THR A 638 40.27 18.09 -72.17
N PRO A 639 39.07 18.22 -71.55
CA PRO A 639 38.46 19.50 -71.21
C PRO A 639 39.36 20.50 -70.44
N LEU A 640 40.10 20.00 -69.44
CA LEU A 640 40.91 20.86 -68.56
C LEU A 640 42.09 21.48 -69.29
N GLU A 641 42.77 20.74 -70.17
CA GLU A 641 43.90 21.24 -70.96
C GLU A 641 43.45 22.37 -71.89
N LEU A 642 42.26 22.23 -72.47
CA LEU A 642 41.70 23.23 -73.36
C LEU A 642 41.35 24.52 -72.60
N ILE A 643 40.77 24.39 -71.40
CA ILE A 643 40.43 25.51 -70.52
C ILE A 643 41.68 26.19 -69.92
N ALA A 644 42.72 25.42 -69.59
CA ALA A 644 43.97 25.93 -69.05
C ALA A 644 44.91 26.52 -70.13
N SER A 645 44.52 26.45 -71.41
CA SER A 645 45.31 26.95 -72.52
C SER A 645 45.37 28.49 -72.56
N THR A 646 46.44 29.02 -73.14
CA THR A 646 46.57 30.47 -73.40
C THR A 646 45.50 30.98 -74.36
N ALA A 647 45.01 30.12 -75.27
CA ALA A 647 43.92 30.44 -76.19
C ALA A 647 42.63 30.79 -75.45
N PHE A 648 42.31 30.09 -74.36
CA PHE A 648 41.13 30.40 -73.55
C PHE A 648 41.27 31.76 -72.85
N THR A 649 42.40 32.02 -72.22
CA THR A 649 42.68 33.34 -71.60
C THR A 649 42.59 34.47 -72.62
N HIS A 650 43.16 34.28 -73.82
CA HIS A 650 43.13 35.29 -74.87
C HIS A 650 41.72 35.49 -75.45
N LEU A 651 40.91 34.43 -75.53
CA LEU A 651 39.49 34.52 -75.90
C LEU A 651 38.71 35.35 -74.87
N VAL A 652 38.88 35.07 -73.58
CA VAL A 652 38.19 35.81 -72.51
C VAL A 652 38.57 37.29 -72.58
N GLU A 653 39.85 37.63 -72.71
CA GLU A 653 40.30 39.02 -72.82
C GLU A 653 39.75 39.72 -74.08
N GLN A 654 39.74 39.02 -75.22
CA GLN A 654 39.13 39.53 -76.45
C GLN A 654 37.63 39.82 -76.27
N LEU A 655 36.91 38.97 -75.53
CA LEU A 655 35.48 39.13 -75.26
C LEU A 655 35.20 40.25 -74.26
N LYS A 656 36.08 40.45 -73.26
CA LYS A 656 36.00 41.58 -72.31
C LYS A 656 36.08 42.93 -73.03
N GLY A 657 36.77 43.02 -74.16
CA GLY A 657 36.80 44.22 -75.00
C GLY A 657 35.55 44.43 -75.89
N ARG A 658 34.75 43.39 -76.13
CA ARG A 658 33.58 43.43 -77.04
C ARG A 658 32.23 43.51 -76.33
N TYR A 659 32.16 42.98 -75.11
CA TYR A 659 30.94 42.89 -74.32
C TYR A 659 31.06 43.67 -73.03
N ASP A 660 29.95 44.26 -72.60
CA ASP A 660 29.88 44.97 -71.31
C ASP A 660 29.92 43.96 -70.15
N ARG A 661 29.53 42.70 -70.40
CA ARG A 661 29.67 41.59 -69.44
C ARG A 661 30.02 40.26 -70.12
N VAL A 662 31.02 39.57 -69.57
CA VAL A 662 31.38 38.18 -69.93
C VAL A 662 31.01 37.26 -68.75
N VAL A 663 30.08 36.34 -68.97
CA VAL A 663 29.65 35.34 -67.97
C VAL A 663 30.10 33.96 -68.39
N ILE A 664 30.72 33.20 -67.50
CA ILE A 664 31.21 31.84 -67.80
C ILE A 664 30.51 30.80 -66.92
N ASP A 665 29.77 29.86 -67.52
CA ASP A 665 29.23 28.68 -66.83
C ASP A 665 30.33 27.64 -66.66
N THR A 666 30.58 27.19 -65.44
CA THR A 666 31.72 26.30 -65.12
C THR A 666 31.26 24.98 -64.51
N ALA A 667 32.13 23.98 -64.44
CA ALA A 667 31.87 22.76 -63.68
C ALA A 667 31.80 23.01 -62.15
N PRO A 668 31.30 22.07 -61.33
CA PRO A 668 31.32 22.23 -59.86
C PRO A 668 32.73 22.13 -59.27
N VAL A 669 33.05 22.99 -58.30
CA VAL A 669 34.40 23.14 -57.69
C VAL A 669 34.90 21.87 -56.98
N ASP A 670 34.01 21.07 -56.39
CA ASP A 670 34.45 19.88 -55.65
C ASP A 670 34.78 18.69 -56.56
N VAL A 671 34.25 18.67 -57.79
CA VAL A 671 34.36 17.49 -58.68
C VAL A 671 35.58 17.57 -59.59
N VAL A 672 35.94 18.77 -60.07
CA VAL A 672 37.03 18.98 -61.04
C VAL A 672 37.69 20.35 -60.87
N SER A 673 38.95 20.46 -61.32
CA SER A 673 39.74 21.70 -61.24
C SER A 673 39.33 22.77 -62.26
N ASP A 674 38.48 22.45 -63.24
CA ASP A 674 38.08 23.36 -64.32
C ASP A 674 37.56 24.71 -63.79
N ALA A 675 36.71 24.66 -62.75
CA ALA A 675 36.14 25.85 -62.13
C ALA A 675 37.19 26.75 -61.46
N LEU A 676 38.18 26.14 -60.79
CA LEU A 676 39.28 26.86 -60.14
C LEU A 676 40.16 27.56 -61.18
N VAL A 677 40.47 26.90 -62.29
CA VAL A 677 41.25 27.50 -63.39
C VAL A 677 40.50 28.67 -64.01
N ILE A 678 39.22 28.48 -64.38
CA ILE A 678 38.39 29.53 -64.98
C ILE A 678 38.24 30.71 -64.03
N SER A 679 38.05 30.45 -62.73
CA SER A 679 37.88 31.51 -61.73
C SER A 679 39.10 32.42 -61.56
N ARG A 680 40.29 31.99 -62.02
CA ARG A 680 41.50 32.84 -62.08
C ARG A 680 41.62 33.65 -63.37
N CYS A 681 40.84 33.32 -64.40
CA CYS A 681 40.81 34.02 -65.69
C CYS A 681 39.71 35.08 -65.76
N VAL A 682 38.88 35.20 -64.71
CA VAL A 682 37.78 36.18 -64.60
C VAL A 682 37.99 37.08 -63.40
N ASP A 683 37.32 38.24 -63.40
CA ASP A 683 37.48 39.24 -62.33
C ASP A 683 36.76 38.81 -61.03
N SER A 684 35.72 37.98 -61.16
CA SER A 684 34.88 37.59 -60.02
C SER A 684 34.16 36.25 -60.18
N THR A 685 33.72 35.67 -59.05
CA THR A 685 32.97 34.41 -59.00
C THR A 685 31.65 34.57 -58.25
N VAL A 686 30.57 34.07 -58.84
CA VAL A 686 29.26 33.92 -58.21
C VAL A 686 29.04 32.45 -57.85
N TYR A 687 28.72 32.19 -56.58
CA TYR A 687 28.60 30.83 -56.05
C TYR A 687 27.14 30.40 -55.93
N VAL A 688 26.77 29.23 -56.44
CA VAL A 688 25.38 28.74 -56.41
C VAL A 688 25.27 27.60 -55.39
N VAL A 689 24.37 27.78 -54.42
CA VAL A 689 24.03 26.76 -53.42
C VAL A 689 22.59 26.34 -53.63
N LYS A 690 22.32 25.04 -53.76
CA LYS A 690 20.93 24.56 -53.81
C LYS A 690 20.37 24.29 -52.42
N SER A 691 19.20 24.86 -52.15
CA SER A 691 18.48 24.68 -50.88
C SER A 691 18.24 23.20 -50.57
N ASN A 692 18.53 22.80 -49.32
CA ASN A 692 18.31 21.46 -48.78
C ASN A 692 18.99 20.33 -49.59
N LYS A 693 20.15 20.58 -50.20
CA LYS A 693 20.87 19.58 -51.02
C LYS A 693 22.25 19.20 -50.51
N VAL A 694 23.15 20.17 -50.39
CA VAL A 694 24.55 19.93 -50.00
C VAL A 694 24.73 20.32 -48.53
N ARG A 695 25.54 19.55 -47.79
CA ARG A 695 25.86 19.85 -46.40
C ARG A 695 26.66 21.14 -46.27
N SER A 696 26.38 21.96 -45.26
CA SER A 696 27.04 23.28 -45.08
C SER A 696 28.56 23.18 -45.08
N GLU A 697 29.09 22.14 -44.44
CA GLU A 697 30.53 21.94 -44.29
C GLU A 697 31.24 21.71 -45.63
N LEU A 698 30.61 20.98 -46.55
CA LEU A 698 31.18 20.78 -47.88
C LEU A 698 31.16 22.08 -48.70
N ILE A 699 30.09 22.87 -48.56
CA ILE A 699 29.98 24.18 -49.20
C ILE A 699 31.09 25.12 -48.69
N LYS A 700 31.27 25.21 -47.37
CA LYS A 700 32.35 25.99 -46.73
C LYS A 700 33.71 25.59 -47.26
N ARG A 701 34.00 24.28 -47.33
CA ARG A 701 35.28 23.77 -47.84
C ARG A 701 35.52 24.16 -49.29
N SER A 702 34.50 24.12 -50.14
CA SER A 702 34.61 24.54 -51.55
C SER A 702 34.81 26.05 -51.70
N ILE A 703 34.12 26.87 -50.90
CA ILE A 703 34.34 28.32 -50.87
C ILE A 703 35.75 28.64 -50.36
N ALA A 704 36.21 27.95 -49.32
CA ALA A 704 37.58 28.11 -48.80
C ALA A 704 38.65 27.75 -49.84
N ARG A 705 38.41 26.76 -50.71
CA ARG A 705 39.29 26.45 -51.85
C ARG A 705 39.39 27.59 -52.86
N LEU A 706 38.28 28.29 -53.14
CA LEU A 706 38.29 29.47 -54.02
C LEU A 706 39.10 30.61 -53.39
N PHE A 707 38.88 30.90 -52.10
CA PHE A 707 39.67 31.90 -51.38
C PHE A 707 41.17 31.56 -51.33
N ALA A 708 41.52 30.28 -51.09
CA ALA A 708 42.91 29.83 -51.12
C ALA A 708 43.58 29.99 -52.50
N ALA A 709 42.79 29.95 -53.58
CA ALA A 709 43.25 30.22 -54.95
C ALA A 709 43.27 31.73 -55.29
N GLN A 710 43.09 32.61 -54.31
CA GLN A 710 43.00 34.07 -54.45
C GLN A 710 41.87 34.53 -55.39
N VAL A 711 40.79 33.76 -55.44
CA VAL A 711 39.60 34.09 -56.23
C VAL A 711 38.67 34.97 -55.42
N ARG A 712 38.18 36.05 -56.02
CA ARG A 712 37.13 36.89 -55.44
C ARG A 712 35.75 36.24 -55.60
N VAL A 713 35.04 36.03 -54.49
CA VAL A 713 33.67 35.50 -54.46
C VAL A 713 32.73 36.61 -54.02
N ASP A 714 31.93 37.18 -54.92
CA ASP A 714 31.08 38.34 -54.60
C ASP A 714 29.83 37.99 -53.81
N GLY A 715 29.45 36.71 -53.85
CA GLY A 715 28.38 36.21 -53.02
C GLY A 715 27.76 34.92 -53.54
N VAL A 716 26.71 34.54 -52.84
CA VAL A 716 26.02 33.27 -52.98
C VAL A 716 24.60 33.50 -53.47
N ILE A 717 24.18 32.69 -54.44
CA ILE A 717 22.79 32.56 -54.87
C ILE A 717 22.22 31.31 -54.22
N LEU A 718 21.19 31.47 -53.39
CA LEU A 718 20.47 30.35 -52.82
C LEU A 718 19.36 29.90 -53.79
N ASN A 719 19.59 28.81 -54.49
CA ASN A 719 18.74 28.32 -55.56
C ASN A 719 17.73 27.27 -55.10
N GLY A 720 16.52 27.30 -55.68
CA GLY A 720 15.52 26.25 -55.52
C GLY A 720 14.82 26.24 -54.16
N VAL A 721 14.60 27.40 -53.54
CA VAL A 721 13.91 27.50 -52.25
C VAL A 721 12.41 27.21 -52.42
N PRO A 722 11.83 26.24 -51.69
CA PRO A 722 10.39 25.99 -51.73
C PRO A 722 9.58 27.25 -51.37
N LYS A 723 8.55 27.57 -52.19
CA LYS A 723 7.67 28.74 -51.97
C LYS A 723 6.91 28.72 -50.64
N GLU A 724 6.82 27.55 -50.01
CA GLU A 724 6.12 27.29 -48.75
C GLU A 724 6.90 27.73 -47.50
N LEU A 725 8.21 28.00 -47.62
CA LEU A 725 9.02 28.49 -46.51
C LEU A 725 8.61 29.93 -46.14
N THR A 726 8.31 30.13 -44.86
CA THR A 726 7.79 31.37 -44.28
C THR A 726 8.67 32.58 -44.58
N ASN A 727 9.99 32.40 -44.63
CA ASN A 727 10.95 33.45 -44.94
C ASN A 727 10.92 33.87 -46.41
N TYR A 728 10.64 32.95 -47.35
CA TYR A 728 10.43 33.31 -48.75
C TYR A 728 9.19 34.20 -48.91
N LYS A 729 8.10 33.90 -48.21
CA LYS A 729 6.90 34.77 -48.19
C LYS A 729 7.21 36.15 -47.59
N ARG A 730 8.07 36.23 -46.57
CA ARG A 730 8.51 37.48 -45.95
C ARG A 730 9.37 38.32 -46.92
N TYR A 731 10.34 37.70 -47.59
CA TYR A 731 11.16 38.33 -48.64
C TYR A 731 10.29 38.81 -49.82
N GLN A 732 9.32 38.00 -50.26
CA GLN A 732 8.38 38.39 -51.32
C GLN A 732 7.46 39.54 -50.87
N SER A 733 7.03 39.57 -49.60
CA SER A 733 6.18 40.66 -49.07
C SER A 733 6.92 41.99 -48.90
N TYR A 734 8.25 41.95 -48.74
CA TYR A 734 9.07 43.15 -48.52
C TYR A 734 9.43 43.86 -49.83
N TYR A 735 9.48 43.14 -50.95
CA TYR A 735 9.88 43.67 -52.26
C TYR A 735 8.84 43.49 -53.38
N GLY A 736 7.74 42.76 -53.12
CA GLY A 736 6.63 42.63 -54.05
C GLY A 736 5.76 43.88 -54.06
N THR A 737 5.87 44.68 -55.12
CA THR A 737 4.87 45.70 -55.45
C THR A 737 3.49 45.07 -55.55
N GLY A 738 2.51 45.75 -54.96
CA GLY A 738 1.11 45.35 -54.93
C GLY A 738 0.61 44.95 -56.31
N THR A 739 0.26 43.68 -56.46
CA THR A 739 -0.71 43.25 -57.45
C THR A 739 -1.96 42.92 -56.67
N GLU A 740 -2.89 43.87 -56.70
CA GLU A 740 -4.27 43.66 -56.27
C GLU A 740 -4.80 42.38 -56.92
N LYS A 741 -5.43 41.54 -56.10
CA LYS A 741 -6.23 40.43 -56.56
C LYS A 741 -7.40 41.01 -57.37
N ALA A 742 -7.49 40.63 -58.64
CA ALA A 742 -8.75 40.54 -59.36
C ALA A 742 -9.17 39.07 -59.41
#